data_AF-A0A6P7KZT0-F1
#
_entry.id   AF-A0A6P7KZT0-F1
#
_cell.length_a   1.000
_cell.length_b   1.000
_cell.length_c   1.000
_cell.angle_alpha   90.00
_cell.angle_beta   90.00
_cell.angle_gamma   90.00
#
_symmetry.space_group_name_H-M   'P 1'
#
loop_
_entity.id
_entity.type
_entity.pdbx_description
1 polymer ?
#
loop_
_entity_poly.entity_id
_entity_poly.type
_entity_poly.pdbx_seq_one_letter_code
_entity_poly.pdbx_strand_id
1 'polypeptide(L)'
;MQTPLILLSVFCCLSAQSKRNQNRTNHEEPGRRKPPHIIFILTDDQGFNDIGYHNPSIRTPTLDKLAAEGVTLENYYVQPICTPSRSQLLTGRYQIHTGLQHSIIRPRQPSCLPSHLDTLPERLREAGYSTHMVGKWHLGFYRKACLPTRKGFDSFFGSLTGSVDYYSYGSCDGPGLCGYDLHEDEAVAWGHEGKYSTLLFTQRARKILQNHDPAERPLFLLLSLQAVHTPLTPPKAYIYPYHTMANVARRKYAAMVSTVDESVRNVTYALRKYGFYKNSVIIFSTDNGAQPFTGGSNWPLRGRKGTYWEGGVRGLAFVHSPLLRRRRRVSRALLHITDWFPTLVGLAGGDSSKSPGLDGFDVWPAISEGKESPRQEILHNINPLHKPTAPGAKGASVHKSSQKKKKKKTLKQQPKQKSAFQLKTARKQKVKKKPKRKLVLKPKPGSKTRTKVRAASPRQLYRPRRIVSRCRSKRRHASRSESSRTPVHSTSQPGSAHPPLTPPSSQSVPDPSSQSVPDPSSQSVPDRSFQSVWDPSSQSVWDPSSQSVWDPSSQSVPDPSSQSVWDTSVQAAIRVGDWKLLTGDPGHGDWVPLQLLPSLPGRWWNLERTFSPSTHKTVWLFNITADPCERHDLAEQNPHVVRRLLARLAHYNQTAVPVYFPPDDPRADPGRHGGAWVPWVEEGEGEGEEGKYRGVYKKSRNSRKRKKPRCQLCKLNAFFLKLNTRMMSNRI
;
A
#
# COMPACT_ATOMS: atom_id res chain seq x y z
N MET A 1 -52.62 30.19 69.55
CA MET A 1 -53.79 29.28 69.50
C MET A 1 -53.28 27.90 69.07
N GLN A 2 -53.93 26.82 69.53
CA GLN A 2 -53.74 25.41 69.11
C GLN A 2 -52.30 24.82 69.12
N THR A 3 -51.99 24.15 70.25
CA THR A 3 -51.07 22.99 70.40
C THR A 3 -51.87 21.67 70.17
N PRO A 4 -51.34 20.44 70.40
CA PRO A 4 -49.96 19.91 70.59
C PRO A 4 -49.53 19.07 69.33
N LEU A 5 -48.64 18.05 69.24
CA LEU A 5 -47.82 17.14 70.10
C LEU A 5 -46.36 17.05 69.50
N ILE A 6 -45.26 16.50 70.08
CA ILE A 6 -44.95 15.48 71.13
C ILE A 6 -44.99 14.01 70.59
N LEU A 7 -44.13 13.01 70.89
CA LEU A 7 -42.76 12.86 71.48
C LEU A 7 -41.71 12.54 70.36
N LEU A 8 -40.36 12.49 70.49
CA LEU A 8 -39.37 12.56 71.60
C LEU A 8 -38.82 11.22 72.20
N SER A 9 -37.86 10.57 71.52
CA SER A 9 -36.79 9.68 72.08
C SER A 9 -35.70 9.39 70.99
N VAL A 10 -34.36 9.30 71.14
CA VAL A 10 -33.33 9.24 72.21
C VAL A 10 -32.57 7.89 72.22
N PHE A 11 -31.31 7.91 71.71
CA PHE A 11 -30.16 6.98 71.93
C PHE A 11 -30.38 5.44 71.73
N CYS A 12 -29.51 4.62 71.11
CA CYS A 12 -28.05 4.46 71.31
C CYS A 12 -27.47 3.35 70.38
N CYS A 13 -26.19 3.00 70.61
CA CYS A 13 -25.48 1.75 70.29
C CYS A 13 -25.07 1.44 68.83
N LEU A 14 -23.75 1.29 68.65
CA LEU A 14 -23.15 0.53 67.55
C LEU A 14 -23.42 -0.97 67.74
N SER A 15 -23.59 -1.71 66.65
CA SER A 15 -23.28 -3.14 66.61
C SER A 15 -22.80 -3.54 65.21
N ALA A 16 -21.75 -4.36 65.15
CA ALA A 16 -21.19 -4.83 63.88
C ALA A 16 -21.98 -6.05 63.38
N GLN A 17 -22.50 -5.99 62.16
CA GLN A 17 -23.11 -7.16 61.51
C GLN A 17 -22.22 -7.72 60.40
N SER A 18 -21.79 -8.96 60.61
CA SER A 18 -21.03 -9.76 59.64
C SER A 18 -21.78 -9.88 58.32
N LYS A 19 -21.19 -9.41 57.22
CA LYS A 19 -21.74 -9.64 55.87
C LYS A 19 -21.48 -11.07 55.44
N ARG A 20 -22.44 -11.92 55.82
CA ARG A 20 -22.68 -13.31 55.44
C ARG A 20 -22.10 -13.64 54.05
N ASN A 21 -21.11 -14.53 54.02
CA ASN A 21 -20.36 -14.88 52.82
C ASN A 21 -21.24 -15.68 51.85
N GLN A 22 -21.94 -15.00 50.94
CA GLN A 22 -22.70 -15.66 49.88
C GLN A 22 -21.76 -16.08 48.74
N ASN A 23 -21.51 -17.38 48.63
CA ASN A 23 -20.94 -17.99 47.43
C ASN A 23 -21.90 -17.81 46.26
N ARG A 24 -21.85 -16.66 45.58
CA ARG A 24 -22.33 -16.56 44.21
C ARG A 24 -21.39 -17.39 43.34
N THR A 25 -21.88 -18.53 42.89
CA THR A 25 -21.28 -19.29 41.79
C THR A 25 -21.31 -18.41 40.56
N ASN A 26 -20.17 -17.79 40.24
CA ASN A 26 -19.95 -17.13 38.97
C ASN A 26 -20.00 -18.20 37.87
N HIS A 27 -21.17 -18.42 37.31
CA HIS A 27 -21.28 -18.96 35.96
C HIS A 27 -20.67 -17.92 35.02
N GLU A 28 -19.38 -18.09 34.72
CA GLU A 28 -18.75 -17.36 33.61
C GLU A 28 -19.43 -17.79 32.31
N GLU A 29 -20.36 -16.95 31.84
CA GLU A 29 -20.72 -16.83 30.43
C GLU A 29 -19.47 -17.05 29.56
N PRO A 30 -19.47 -17.99 28.60
CA PRO A 30 -18.27 -18.49 27.95
C PRO A 30 -17.47 -17.36 27.31
N GLY A 31 -16.39 -16.96 28.00
CA GLY A 31 -15.87 -15.59 27.99
C GLY A 31 -15.76 -14.97 26.60
N ARG A 32 -16.63 -13.99 26.33
CA ARG A 32 -16.68 -13.21 25.08
C ARG A 32 -15.29 -12.63 24.81
N ARG A 33 -14.56 -13.23 23.85
CA ARG A 33 -13.12 -12.96 23.66
C ARG A 33 -12.90 -11.48 23.36
N LYS A 34 -12.14 -10.80 24.21
CA LYS A 34 -11.82 -9.36 24.05
C LYS A 34 -11.26 -9.09 22.64
N PRO A 35 -11.82 -8.13 21.87
CA PRO A 35 -11.32 -7.78 20.55
C PRO A 35 -9.81 -7.48 20.56
N PRO A 36 -9.07 -7.84 19.50
CA PRO A 36 -7.63 -7.69 19.46
C PRO A 36 -7.22 -6.23 19.24
N HIS A 37 -6.09 -5.81 19.80
CA HIS A 37 -5.45 -4.55 19.39
C HIS A 37 -4.91 -4.71 17.97
N ILE A 38 -5.17 -3.75 17.09
CA ILE A 38 -4.82 -3.78 15.67
C ILE A 38 -3.69 -2.79 15.43
N ILE A 39 -2.52 -3.29 15.06
CA ILE A 39 -1.32 -2.48 14.81
C ILE A 39 -0.96 -2.60 13.33
N PHE A 40 -1.38 -1.62 12.52
CA PHE A 40 -1.12 -1.60 11.09
C PHE A 40 0.10 -0.71 10.80
N ILE A 41 1.16 -1.32 10.27
CA ILE A 41 2.41 -0.63 9.93
C ILE A 41 2.46 -0.55 8.41
N LEU A 42 2.28 0.66 7.86
CA LEU A 42 2.36 0.95 6.43
C LEU A 42 3.68 1.67 6.13
N THR A 43 4.45 1.17 5.19
CA THR A 43 5.65 1.83 4.65
C THR A 43 5.39 2.41 3.27
N ASP A 44 6.26 3.32 2.84
CA ASP A 44 6.13 4.14 1.64
C ASP A 44 7.28 3.81 0.68
N ASP A 45 7.00 3.46 -0.57
CA ASP A 45 8.00 3.02 -1.57
C ASP A 45 8.89 1.82 -1.17
N GLN A 46 8.51 0.99 -0.20
CA GLN A 46 9.31 -0.20 0.14
C GLN A 46 9.11 -1.31 -0.89
N GLY A 47 10.19 -1.65 -1.61
CA GLY A 47 10.13 -2.58 -2.72
C GLY A 47 10.06 -4.05 -2.32
N PHE A 48 9.62 -4.87 -3.28
CA PHE A 48 9.49 -6.31 -3.08
C PHE A 48 10.83 -6.99 -2.71
N ASN A 49 11.96 -6.42 -3.17
CA ASN A 49 13.32 -6.92 -2.95
C ASN A 49 14.07 -6.16 -1.84
N ASP A 50 13.33 -5.47 -0.96
CA ASP A 50 13.84 -4.51 0.02
C ASP A 50 13.55 -4.94 1.47
N ILE A 51 13.62 -6.26 1.68
CA ILE A 51 13.54 -6.93 2.99
C ILE A 51 14.53 -8.12 3.02
N GLY A 52 15.10 -8.44 4.17
CA GLY A 52 16.19 -9.39 4.33
C GLY A 52 15.86 -10.81 3.89
N TYR A 53 14.63 -11.28 4.14
CA TYR A 53 14.18 -12.61 3.70
C TYR A 53 14.04 -12.76 2.17
N HIS A 54 13.98 -11.67 1.40
CA HIS A 54 14.13 -11.66 -0.05
C HIS A 54 15.56 -11.30 -0.49
N ASN A 55 16.23 -10.42 0.24
CA ASN A 55 17.50 -9.82 -0.13
C ASN A 55 18.38 -9.60 1.11
N PRO A 56 19.26 -10.54 1.48
CA PRO A 56 20.10 -10.43 2.67
C PRO A 56 21.17 -9.32 2.59
N SER A 57 21.25 -8.55 1.50
CA SER A 57 22.01 -7.29 1.45
C SER A 57 21.30 -6.13 2.16
N ILE A 58 20.01 -6.28 2.50
CA ILE A 58 19.20 -5.35 3.29
C ILE A 58 19.00 -5.95 4.68
N ARG A 59 19.29 -5.17 5.74
CA ARG A 59 19.30 -5.64 7.12
C ARG A 59 17.99 -5.28 7.83
N THR A 60 17.07 -6.25 7.89
CA THR A 60 15.77 -6.14 8.57
C THR A 60 15.53 -7.31 9.55
N PRO A 61 16.43 -7.54 10.53
CA PRO A 61 16.35 -8.72 11.41
C PRO A 61 15.07 -8.78 12.25
N THR A 62 14.41 -7.64 12.50
CA THR A 62 13.12 -7.59 13.22
C THR A 62 11.98 -7.95 12.28
N LEU A 63 11.90 -7.34 11.09
CA LEU A 63 10.86 -7.68 10.11
C LEU A 63 10.96 -9.13 9.66
N ASP A 64 12.18 -9.61 9.38
CA ASP A 64 12.46 -10.99 9.00
C ASP A 64 11.99 -11.98 10.08
N LYS A 65 12.24 -11.65 11.36
CA LYS A 65 11.78 -12.46 12.50
C LYS A 65 10.25 -12.46 12.62
N LEU A 66 9.61 -11.29 12.54
CA LEU A 66 8.15 -11.19 12.68
C LEU A 66 7.42 -11.94 11.56
N ALA A 67 7.92 -11.83 10.32
CA ALA A 67 7.42 -12.60 9.18
C ALA A 67 7.62 -14.11 9.38
N ALA A 68 8.84 -14.55 9.76
CA ALA A 68 9.16 -15.95 9.99
C ALA A 68 8.40 -16.58 11.18
N GLU A 69 8.02 -15.80 12.19
CA GLU A 69 7.17 -16.24 13.31
C GLU A 69 5.66 -16.15 13.01
N GLY A 70 5.28 -15.43 11.95
CA GLY A 70 3.90 -15.14 11.56
C GLY A 70 3.46 -15.83 10.25
N VAL A 71 2.87 -15.04 9.34
CA VAL A 71 2.44 -15.45 8.00
C VAL A 71 2.92 -14.42 6.96
N THR A 72 3.83 -14.82 6.08
CA THR A 72 4.28 -13.98 4.93
C THR A 72 3.24 -14.02 3.81
N LEU A 73 2.95 -12.90 3.15
CA LEU A 73 1.92 -12.80 2.11
C LEU A 73 2.53 -12.64 0.70
N GLU A 74 2.82 -13.76 0.04
CA GLU A 74 3.53 -13.78 -1.26
C GLU A 74 2.62 -13.57 -2.50
N ASN A 75 1.32 -13.38 -2.28
CA ASN A 75 0.32 -13.16 -3.33
C ASN A 75 -0.66 -12.03 -2.95
N TYR A 76 -0.10 -11.00 -2.32
CA TYR A 76 -0.80 -9.80 -1.85
C TYR A 76 -0.56 -8.62 -2.79
N TYR A 77 -1.58 -7.77 -2.97
CA TYR A 77 -1.57 -6.67 -3.92
C TYR A 77 -2.01 -5.35 -3.30
N VAL A 78 -1.42 -4.29 -3.82
CA VAL A 78 -1.61 -2.88 -3.47
C VAL A 78 -1.73 -2.07 -4.78
N GLN A 79 -2.02 -0.78 -4.68
CA GLN A 79 -2.01 0.11 -5.84
C GLN A 79 -0.59 0.59 -6.15
N PRO A 80 -0.32 1.05 -7.39
CA PRO A 80 1.04 1.38 -7.79
C PRO A 80 1.54 2.74 -7.28
N ILE A 81 0.71 3.49 -6.54
CA ILE A 81 0.98 4.83 -6.00
C ILE A 81 0.22 5.08 -4.69
N CYS A 82 0.80 5.93 -3.84
CA CYS A 82 0.42 6.16 -2.45
C CYS A 82 -1.07 6.46 -2.18
N THR A 83 -1.65 7.53 -2.75
CA THR A 83 -3.04 7.96 -2.43
C THR A 83 -4.06 6.86 -2.75
N PRO A 84 -4.08 6.26 -3.95
CA PRO A 84 -4.92 5.09 -4.25
C PRO A 84 -4.85 3.94 -3.23
N SER A 85 -3.65 3.51 -2.82
CA SER A 85 -3.50 2.45 -1.80
C SER A 85 -4.05 2.88 -0.45
N ARG A 86 -3.76 4.11 -0.03
CA ARG A 86 -4.20 4.65 1.27
C ARG A 86 -5.72 4.84 1.29
N SER A 87 -6.35 5.20 0.17
CA SER A 87 -7.82 5.28 0.09
C SER A 87 -8.43 3.88 0.15
N GLN A 88 -7.90 2.91 -0.60
CA GLN A 88 -8.39 1.54 -0.59
C GLN A 88 -8.25 0.85 0.77
N LEU A 89 -7.14 1.10 1.48
CA LEU A 89 -6.91 0.61 2.84
C LEU A 89 -7.99 1.12 3.81
N LEU A 90 -8.39 2.39 3.68
CA LEU A 90 -9.31 3.02 4.62
C LEU A 90 -10.78 2.93 4.22
N THR A 91 -11.16 2.72 2.96
CA THR A 91 -12.58 2.54 2.58
C THR A 91 -12.96 1.11 2.19
N GLY A 92 -11.98 0.23 1.96
CA GLY A 92 -12.24 -1.09 1.38
C GLY A 92 -12.73 -1.06 -0.07
N ARG A 93 -12.65 0.07 -0.77
CA ARG A 93 -13.23 0.30 -2.11
C ARG A 93 -12.18 0.72 -3.14
N TYR A 94 -12.23 0.17 -4.36
CA TYR A 94 -11.36 0.54 -5.48
C TYR A 94 -11.51 2.02 -5.85
N GLN A 95 -10.50 2.59 -6.52
CA GLN A 95 -10.52 4.00 -6.95
C GLN A 95 -11.67 4.31 -7.90
N ILE A 96 -12.13 3.30 -8.65
CA ILE A 96 -13.30 3.42 -9.53
C ILE A 96 -14.58 3.76 -8.78
N HIS A 97 -14.64 3.54 -7.46
CA HIS A 97 -15.78 3.90 -6.61
C HIS A 97 -15.50 5.15 -5.74
N THR A 98 -14.25 5.67 -5.71
CA THR A 98 -13.89 6.89 -4.96
C THR A 98 -13.59 8.11 -5.83
N GLY A 99 -13.47 7.94 -7.15
CA GLY A 99 -13.09 9.00 -8.09
C GLY A 99 -11.59 9.30 -8.14
N LEU A 100 -10.76 8.54 -7.41
CA LEU A 100 -9.31 8.74 -7.27
C LEU A 100 -8.48 7.90 -8.28
N GLN A 101 -9.03 7.56 -9.45
CA GLN A 101 -8.37 6.67 -10.42
C GLN A 101 -7.09 7.25 -11.02
N HIS A 102 -6.94 8.57 -11.02
CA HIS A 102 -5.84 9.26 -11.71
C HIS A 102 -4.88 9.93 -10.72
N SER A 103 -3.62 9.49 -10.75
CA SER A 103 -2.51 10.10 -10.00
C SER A 103 -2.73 10.08 -8.47
N ILE A 104 -2.15 11.06 -7.77
CA ILE A 104 -2.27 11.31 -6.33
C ILE A 104 -2.94 12.67 -6.08
N ILE A 105 -3.45 12.89 -4.86
CA ILE A 105 -3.92 14.21 -4.44
C ILE A 105 -2.69 15.08 -4.14
N ARG A 106 -2.44 16.11 -4.97
CA ARG A 106 -1.34 17.05 -4.77
C ARG A 106 -1.73 18.14 -3.75
N PRO A 107 -0.77 18.79 -3.05
CA PRO A 107 -1.05 19.67 -1.92
C PRO A 107 -2.06 20.80 -2.16
N ARG A 108 -2.13 21.33 -3.40
CA ARG A 108 -3.05 22.41 -3.78
C ARG A 108 -4.37 21.96 -4.42
N GLN A 109 -4.64 20.66 -4.54
CA GLN A 109 -5.89 20.20 -5.18
C GLN A 109 -7.05 20.18 -4.17
N PRO A 110 -8.21 20.82 -4.47
CA PRO A 110 -9.42 20.74 -3.65
C PRO A 110 -10.10 19.37 -3.84
N SER A 111 -9.45 18.35 -3.29
CA SER A 111 -9.81 16.94 -3.36
C SER A 111 -9.41 16.26 -2.06
N CYS A 112 -10.27 15.39 -1.55
CA CYS A 112 -9.95 14.47 -0.47
C CYS A 112 -10.78 13.19 -0.61
N LEU A 113 -10.63 12.27 0.35
CA LEU A 113 -11.47 11.07 0.42
C LEU A 113 -12.95 11.49 0.55
N PRO A 114 -13.87 11.01 -0.32
CA PRO A 114 -15.25 11.48 -0.33
C PRO A 114 -15.94 11.43 1.05
N SER A 115 -16.76 12.44 1.34
CA SER A 115 -17.44 12.61 2.63
C SER A 115 -18.38 11.43 2.94
N HIS A 116 -19.17 10.99 1.95
CA HIS A 116 -20.18 9.93 2.03
C HIS A 116 -19.63 8.49 2.10
N LEU A 117 -18.30 8.30 2.14
CA LEU A 117 -17.69 6.98 2.24
C LEU A 117 -17.19 6.71 3.65
N ASP A 118 -17.72 5.66 4.26
CA ASP A 118 -17.29 5.15 5.55
C ASP A 118 -15.80 4.79 5.51
N THR A 119 -15.11 5.04 6.62
CA THR A 119 -13.73 4.64 6.81
C THR A 119 -13.56 3.57 7.89
N LEU A 120 -12.52 2.75 7.73
CA LEU A 120 -12.10 1.72 8.68
C LEU A 120 -12.00 2.24 10.13
N PRO A 121 -11.31 3.37 10.43
CA PRO A 121 -11.29 3.90 11.79
C PRO A 121 -12.68 4.34 12.31
N GLU A 122 -13.59 4.82 11.47
CA GLU A 122 -14.98 5.12 11.91
C GLU A 122 -15.70 3.84 12.34
N ARG A 123 -15.67 2.78 11.52
CA ARG A 123 -16.25 1.46 11.85
C ARG A 123 -15.57 0.80 13.05
N LEU A 124 -14.27 0.98 13.25
CA LEU A 124 -13.56 0.47 14.43
C LEU A 124 -13.92 1.25 15.70
N ARG A 125 -14.10 2.57 15.60
CA ARG A 125 -14.55 3.41 16.73
C ARG A 125 -16.00 3.10 17.12
N GLU A 126 -16.88 2.85 16.14
CA GLU A 126 -18.22 2.28 16.38
C GLU A 126 -18.17 0.91 17.09
N ALA A 127 -17.12 0.11 16.84
CA ALA A 127 -16.83 -1.15 17.54
C ALA A 127 -16.06 -0.96 18.87
N GLY A 128 -15.97 0.25 19.40
CA GLY A 128 -15.38 0.55 20.73
C GLY A 128 -13.85 0.62 20.78
N TYR A 129 -13.16 0.75 19.64
CA TYR A 129 -11.71 0.97 19.61
C TYR A 129 -11.39 2.45 19.82
N SER A 130 -10.30 2.74 20.56
CA SER A 130 -9.61 4.01 20.36
C SER A 130 -8.70 3.95 19.13
N THR A 131 -8.75 4.99 18.31
CA THR A 131 -8.18 5.00 16.96
C THR A 131 -7.10 6.07 16.83
N HIS A 132 -5.88 5.66 16.49
CA HIS A 132 -4.74 6.57 16.39
C HIS A 132 -4.02 6.43 15.04
N MET A 133 -3.70 7.56 14.41
CA MET A 133 -2.85 7.58 13.22
C MET A 133 -1.55 8.35 13.49
N VAL A 134 -0.42 7.77 13.08
CA VAL A 134 0.88 8.42 13.17
C VAL A 134 1.60 8.33 11.82
N GLY A 135 1.96 9.48 11.25
CA GLY A 135 2.70 9.61 9.98
C GLY A 135 1.87 10.16 8.81
N LYS A 136 2.11 9.65 7.60
CA LYS A 136 1.62 10.25 6.34
C LYS A 136 0.14 9.93 6.06
N TRP A 137 -0.69 10.98 5.97
CA TRP A 137 -2.09 10.91 5.55
C TRP A 137 -2.22 10.76 4.03
N HIS A 138 -2.01 11.85 3.28
CA HIS A 138 -2.02 11.89 1.81
C HIS A 138 -3.37 11.50 1.15
N LEU A 139 -4.49 11.71 1.86
CA LEU A 139 -5.86 11.55 1.35
C LEU A 139 -6.62 12.88 1.22
N GLY A 140 -5.87 13.98 1.10
CA GLY A 140 -6.40 15.34 0.98
C GLY A 140 -6.72 15.99 2.33
N PHE A 141 -6.68 17.33 2.36
CA PHE A 141 -6.80 18.12 3.59
C PHE A 141 -7.40 19.51 3.36
N TYR A 142 -8.02 19.76 2.20
CA TYR A 142 -8.40 21.11 1.77
C TYR A 142 -9.52 21.75 2.62
N ARG A 143 -10.33 20.91 3.29
CA ARG A 143 -11.32 21.24 4.33
C ARG A 143 -10.98 20.51 5.63
N LYS A 144 -11.49 21.00 6.76
CA LYS A 144 -11.39 20.33 8.08
C LYS A 144 -12.00 18.92 8.04
N ALA A 145 -13.18 18.74 7.45
CA ALA A 145 -13.79 17.43 7.16
C ALA A 145 -12.93 16.40 6.36
N CYS A 146 -11.80 16.81 5.77
CA CYS A 146 -10.84 15.90 5.10
C CYS A 146 -9.70 15.40 6.02
N LEU A 147 -9.55 15.96 7.23
CA LEU A 147 -8.47 15.62 8.16
C LEU A 147 -8.66 14.23 8.79
N PRO A 148 -7.59 13.55 9.25
CA PRO A 148 -7.69 12.24 9.89
C PRO A 148 -8.62 12.20 11.11
N THR A 149 -8.63 13.29 11.88
CA THR A 149 -9.52 13.55 13.03
C THR A 149 -11.01 13.53 12.67
N ARG A 150 -11.35 14.01 11.46
CA ARG A 150 -12.71 14.00 10.89
C ARG A 150 -12.97 12.76 10.03
N LYS A 151 -12.01 11.82 9.98
CA LYS A 151 -12.09 10.50 9.32
C LYS A 151 -11.74 9.40 10.32
N GLY A 152 -12.46 9.40 11.44
CA GLY A 152 -12.49 8.32 12.42
C GLY A 152 -11.35 8.20 13.41
N PHE A 153 -10.23 8.92 13.27
CA PHE A 153 -9.12 8.84 14.22
C PHE A 153 -9.33 9.77 15.41
N ASP A 154 -9.30 9.23 16.63
CA ASP A 154 -9.36 10.00 17.88
C ASP A 154 -8.11 10.85 18.11
N SER A 155 -6.97 10.49 17.50
CA SER A 155 -5.78 11.36 17.46
C SER A 155 -4.93 11.16 16.21
N PHE A 156 -4.33 12.25 15.73
CA PHE A 156 -3.35 12.26 14.64
C PHE A 156 -2.00 12.86 15.06
N PHE A 157 -0.91 12.34 14.49
CA PHE A 157 0.38 13.03 14.53
C PHE A 157 1.19 12.73 13.27
N GLY A 158 1.39 13.69 12.38
CA GLY A 158 2.08 13.43 11.12
C GLY A 158 1.87 14.47 10.03
N SER A 159 2.05 14.05 8.77
CA SER A 159 2.06 14.91 7.59
C SER A 159 0.82 14.70 6.73
N LEU A 160 0.16 15.78 6.31
CA LEU A 160 -1.03 15.78 5.47
C LEU A 160 -0.71 15.56 3.98
N THR A 161 0.44 16.03 3.50
CA THR A 161 0.83 15.93 2.08
C THR A 161 1.50 14.58 1.73
N GLY A 162 1.89 14.43 0.45
CA GLY A 162 2.48 13.21 -0.09
C GLY A 162 3.93 12.94 0.26
N SER A 163 4.70 13.94 0.68
CA SER A 163 6.11 13.79 1.07
C SER A 163 6.68 15.05 1.69
N VAL A 164 7.45 14.92 2.77
CA VAL A 164 8.10 16.01 3.49
C VAL A 164 9.63 15.82 3.51
N ASP A 165 10.41 16.82 3.94
CA ASP A 165 11.77 16.56 4.41
C ASP A 165 11.76 15.80 5.75
N TYR A 166 12.66 14.82 5.91
CA TYR A 166 12.72 13.95 7.09
C TYR A 166 13.12 14.66 8.40
N TYR A 167 13.63 15.89 8.33
CA TYR A 167 14.14 16.64 9.49
C TYR A 167 13.49 18.02 9.67
N SER A 168 13.11 18.71 8.59
CA SER A 168 12.45 20.02 8.67
C SER A 168 10.94 19.98 8.38
N TYR A 169 10.40 18.83 7.99
CA TYR A 169 8.98 18.64 7.64
C TYR A 169 8.48 19.55 6.51
N GLY A 170 9.37 20.20 5.77
CA GLY A 170 9.02 21.02 4.61
C GLY A 170 8.51 20.18 3.44
N SER A 171 7.33 20.49 2.94
CA SER A 171 6.74 19.94 1.71
C SER A 171 6.65 21.03 0.63
N CYS A 172 7.00 20.69 -0.61
CA CYS A 172 7.07 21.65 -1.72
C CYS A 172 6.33 21.13 -2.97
N ASP A 173 5.42 21.94 -3.51
CA ASP A 173 4.68 21.65 -4.77
C ASP A 173 5.23 22.49 -5.94
N GLY A 174 6.57 22.49 -6.08
CA GLY A 174 7.31 23.21 -7.12
C GLY A 174 8.28 24.26 -6.59
N PRO A 175 9.02 24.95 -7.47
CA PRO A 175 10.02 25.94 -7.08
C PRO A 175 9.38 27.16 -6.39
N GLY A 176 9.81 27.47 -5.17
CA GLY A 176 9.35 28.64 -4.40
C GLY A 176 8.02 28.45 -3.66
N LEU A 177 7.31 27.34 -3.89
CA LEU A 177 6.08 27.00 -3.19
C LEU A 177 6.32 25.85 -2.21
N CYS A 178 6.68 26.19 -0.99
CA CYS A 178 6.98 25.27 0.10
C CYS A 178 6.28 25.70 1.39
N GLY A 179 5.94 24.74 2.24
CA GLY A 179 5.36 24.97 3.56
C GLY A 179 5.69 23.83 4.51
N TYR A 180 5.58 24.09 5.81
CA TYR A 180 5.72 23.10 6.87
C TYR A 180 4.52 22.14 6.87
N ASP A 181 4.76 20.85 7.06
CA ASP A 181 3.76 19.77 7.03
C ASP A 181 4.05 18.73 8.13
N LEU A 182 3.84 19.16 9.37
CA LEU A 182 3.74 18.28 10.53
C LEU A 182 2.68 18.82 11.48
N HIS A 183 1.77 17.94 11.91
CA HIS A 183 0.58 18.28 12.68
C HIS A 183 0.46 17.39 13.91
N GLU A 184 -0.15 17.95 14.96
CA GLU A 184 -0.71 17.20 16.09
C GLU A 184 -2.21 17.50 16.11
N ASP A 185 -3.01 16.45 15.90
CA ASP A 185 -4.44 16.52 15.63
C ASP A 185 -4.77 17.49 14.48
N GLU A 186 -5.40 18.63 14.75
CA GLU A 186 -5.74 19.64 13.72
C GLU A 186 -4.77 20.85 13.72
N ALA A 187 -3.85 20.91 14.68
CA ALA A 187 -2.89 22.00 14.85
C ALA A 187 -1.54 21.70 14.18
N VAL A 188 -0.78 22.75 13.83
CA VAL A 188 0.57 22.61 13.26
C VAL A 188 1.59 22.38 14.39
N ALA A 189 2.34 21.28 14.32
CA ALA A 189 3.27 20.82 15.36
C ALA A 189 4.69 21.37 15.15
N TRP A 190 4.87 22.67 15.39
CA TRP A 190 6.16 23.36 15.37
C TRP A 190 7.13 22.86 16.44
N GLY A 191 8.45 23.12 16.29
CA GLY A 191 9.46 22.76 17.30
C GLY A 191 9.89 21.29 17.26
N HIS A 192 9.63 20.60 16.15
CA HIS A 192 10.04 19.22 15.90
C HIS A 192 11.28 19.09 15.00
N GLU A 193 11.78 20.20 14.47
CA GLU A 193 12.88 20.30 13.53
C GLU A 193 14.17 19.62 14.04
N GLY A 194 14.91 18.99 13.13
CA GLY A 194 16.12 18.23 13.43
C GLY A 194 15.88 16.83 14.02
N LYS A 195 14.65 16.50 14.45
CA LYS A 195 14.25 15.13 14.78
C LYS A 195 13.99 14.38 13.46
N TYR A 196 14.42 13.11 13.34
CA TYR A 196 14.19 12.32 12.12
C TYR A 196 12.77 11.72 12.14
N SER A 197 11.95 11.99 11.12
CA SER A 197 10.50 11.71 11.10
C SER A 197 10.15 10.28 11.53
N THR A 198 10.82 9.25 10.99
CA THR A 198 10.58 7.84 11.35
C THR A 198 10.79 7.56 12.85
N LEU A 199 11.80 8.17 13.48
CA LEU A 199 12.08 8.00 14.91
C LEU A 199 11.10 8.80 15.77
N LEU A 200 10.68 9.99 15.33
CA LEU A 200 9.66 10.79 16.00
C LEU A 200 8.29 10.09 15.97
N PHE A 201 7.87 9.56 14.82
CA PHE A 201 6.65 8.75 14.68
C PHE A 201 6.71 7.49 15.57
N THR A 202 7.88 6.84 15.66
CA THR A 202 8.09 5.72 16.59
C THR A 202 7.93 6.16 18.05
N GLN A 203 8.41 7.35 18.42
CA GLN A 203 8.27 7.88 19.77
C GLN A 203 6.80 8.19 20.10
N ARG A 204 6.04 8.79 19.16
CA ARG A 204 4.59 9.05 19.35
C ARG A 204 3.79 7.75 19.48
N ALA A 205 4.03 6.77 18.59
CA ALA A 205 3.43 5.44 18.67
C ALA A 205 3.69 4.76 20.04
N ARG A 206 4.92 4.89 20.57
CA ARG A 206 5.27 4.39 21.90
C ARG A 206 4.63 5.16 23.06
N LYS A 207 4.39 6.48 22.91
CA LYS A 207 3.66 7.29 23.91
C LYS A 207 2.18 6.90 23.96
N ILE A 208 1.55 6.68 22.81
CA ILE A 208 0.17 6.16 22.72
C ILE A 208 0.07 4.81 23.45
N LEU A 209 0.93 3.85 23.10
CA LEU A 209 0.97 2.53 23.77
C LEU A 209 1.41 2.55 25.24
N GLN A 210 1.92 3.67 25.75
CA GLN A 210 2.27 3.83 27.18
C GLN A 210 1.12 4.45 27.98
N ASN A 211 0.31 5.29 27.35
CA ASN A 211 -0.75 6.07 27.99
C ASN A 211 -2.14 5.40 27.89
N HIS A 212 -2.25 4.29 27.14
CA HIS A 212 -3.49 3.55 26.91
C HIS A 212 -3.51 2.27 27.76
N ASP A 213 -4.62 1.98 28.45
CA ASP A 213 -4.79 0.71 29.17
C ASP A 213 -5.31 -0.40 28.23
N PRO A 214 -4.54 -1.48 27.97
CA PRO A 214 -4.99 -2.60 27.16
C PRO A 214 -6.13 -3.43 27.80
N ALA A 215 -6.38 -3.28 29.11
CA ALA A 215 -7.47 -3.97 29.80
C ALA A 215 -8.82 -3.27 29.62
N GLU A 216 -8.81 -1.93 29.53
CA GLU A 216 -10.00 -1.08 29.41
C GLU A 216 -10.69 -1.23 28.05
N ARG A 217 -10.00 -0.85 26.96
CA ARG A 217 -10.57 -0.80 25.60
C ARG A 217 -9.58 -1.24 24.51
N PRO A 218 -10.04 -1.84 23.41
CA PRO A 218 -9.17 -2.17 22.28
C PRO A 218 -8.61 -0.92 21.59
N LEU A 219 -7.55 -1.10 20.81
CA LEU A 219 -6.78 0.01 20.20
C LEU A 219 -6.44 -0.30 18.75
N PHE A 220 -6.67 0.66 17.87
CA PHE A 220 -6.20 0.66 16.48
C PHE A 220 -5.11 1.71 16.30
N LEU A 221 -3.93 1.28 15.85
CA LEU A 221 -2.82 2.17 15.51
C LEU A 221 -2.42 1.97 14.05
N LEU A 222 -2.67 2.99 13.22
CA LEU A 222 -2.11 3.10 11.89
C LEU A 222 -0.79 3.89 11.95
N LEU A 223 0.33 3.15 12.00
CA LEU A 223 1.68 3.71 11.89
C LEU A 223 2.06 3.78 10.41
N SER A 224 1.71 4.89 9.76
CA SER A 224 1.91 5.13 8.34
C SER A 224 3.22 5.88 8.08
N LEU A 225 4.33 5.15 8.10
CA LEU A 225 5.66 5.73 7.97
C LEU A 225 5.86 6.37 6.58
N GLN A 226 6.47 7.56 6.57
CA GLN A 226 7.07 8.17 5.38
C GLN A 226 8.26 7.35 4.85
N ALA A 227 8.92 6.60 5.74
CA ALA A 227 10.01 5.71 5.36
C ALA A 227 9.47 4.62 4.42
N VAL A 228 10.05 4.39 3.24
CA VAL A 228 11.38 4.82 2.73
C VAL A 228 11.32 5.70 1.47
N HIS A 229 10.26 6.51 1.35
CA HIS A 229 10.08 7.48 0.27
C HIS A 229 11.19 8.56 0.25
N THR A 230 11.39 9.24 -0.87
CA THR A 230 12.29 10.41 -0.95
C THR A 230 11.84 11.57 -0.05
N PRO A 231 12.78 12.42 0.44
CA PRO A 231 14.20 12.48 0.08
C PRO A 231 15.10 11.43 0.77
N LEU A 232 16.22 11.07 0.15
CA LEU A 232 17.13 10.04 0.67
C LEU A 232 18.10 10.62 1.72
N THR A 233 17.60 10.82 2.94
CA THR A 233 18.29 11.50 4.04
C THR A 233 18.31 10.69 5.35
N PRO A 234 18.82 9.44 5.37
CA PRO A 234 18.95 8.66 6.62
C PRO A 234 19.94 9.29 7.62
N PRO A 235 19.78 9.04 8.94
CA PRO A 235 20.77 9.41 9.93
C PRO A 235 22.09 8.66 9.68
N LYS A 236 23.23 9.37 9.78
CA LYS A 236 24.55 8.89 9.34
C LYS A 236 24.95 7.51 9.90
N ALA A 237 24.57 7.20 11.15
CA ALA A 237 24.88 5.92 11.80
C ALA A 237 24.36 4.69 11.01
N TYR A 238 23.17 4.78 10.42
CA TYR A 238 22.55 3.69 9.65
C TYR A 238 23.23 3.45 8.28
N ILE A 239 24.09 4.36 7.81
CA ILE A 239 24.79 4.24 6.52
C ILE A 239 26.00 3.31 6.62
N TYR A 240 26.69 3.28 7.77
CA TYR A 240 27.92 2.50 7.97
C TYR A 240 27.74 0.96 7.77
N PRO A 241 26.64 0.32 8.23
CA PRO A 241 26.33 -1.08 7.89
C PRO A 241 26.28 -1.41 6.39
N TYR A 242 26.16 -0.40 5.52
CA TYR A 242 26.05 -0.53 4.07
C TYR A 242 27.25 0.09 3.32
N HIS A 243 28.40 0.32 3.97
CA HIS A 243 29.57 0.96 3.35
C HIS A 243 30.10 0.24 2.08
N THR A 244 29.89 -1.07 1.96
CA THR A 244 30.23 -1.89 0.77
C THR A 244 29.24 -1.73 -0.38
N MET A 245 28.02 -1.25 -0.12
CA MET A 245 26.95 -1.11 -1.11
C MET A 245 27.27 0.10 -2.00
N ALA A 246 27.82 -0.16 -3.18
CA ALA A 246 28.54 0.86 -3.95
C ALA A 246 27.65 2.02 -4.43
N ASN A 247 26.44 1.72 -4.92
CA ASN A 247 25.45 2.73 -5.33
C ASN A 247 24.99 3.58 -4.13
N VAL A 248 25.20 4.89 -4.19
CA VAL A 248 24.94 5.83 -3.08
C VAL A 248 23.43 5.96 -2.77
N ALA A 249 22.56 5.92 -3.78
CA ALA A 249 21.11 5.98 -3.56
C ALA A 249 20.61 4.69 -2.88
N ARG A 250 21.02 3.52 -3.39
CA ARG A 250 20.72 2.21 -2.80
C ARG A 250 21.24 2.09 -1.37
N ARG A 251 22.46 2.58 -1.10
CA ARG A 251 23.07 2.62 0.25
C ARG A 251 22.24 3.46 1.23
N LYS A 252 21.83 4.67 0.81
CA LYS A 252 20.99 5.56 1.63
C LYS A 252 19.61 4.93 1.86
N TYR A 253 18.98 4.41 0.82
CA TYR A 253 17.69 3.73 0.90
C TYR A 253 17.74 2.52 1.86
N ALA A 254 18.77 1.67 1.77
CA ALA A 254 18.96 0.54 2.69
C ALA A 254 19.15 0.98 4.16
N ALA A 255 19.84 2.10 4.39
CA ALA A 255 19.95 2.72 5.71
C ALA A 255 18.58 3.20 6.24
N MET A 256 17.72 3.76 5.37
CA MET A 256 16.34 4.14 5.73
C MET A 256 15.49 2.91 6.05
N VAL A 257 15.62 1.80 5.31
CA VAL A 257 14.93 0.53 5.61
C VAL A 257 15.35 -0.01 6.99
N SER A 258 16.62 0.10 7.39
CA SER A 258 17.02 -0.25 8.76
C SER A 258 16.48 0.69 9.84
N THR A 259 16.10 1.94 9.52
CA THR A 259 15.33 2.76 10.46
C THR A 259 13.90 2.24 10.65
N VAL A 260 13.28 1.68 9.61
CA VAL A 260 11.96 1.00 9.72
C VAL A 260 12.07 -0.25 10.59
N ASP A 261 13.09 -1.09 10.39
CA ASP A 261 13.29 -2.29 11.21
C ASP A 261 13.40 -1.94 12.71
N GLU A 262 14.17 -0.90 13.03
CA GLU A 262 14.28 -0.36 14.38
C GLU A 262 12.96 0.23 14.89
N SER A 263 12.20 0.95 14.06
CA SER A 263 10.87 1.44 14.42
C SER A 263 9.94 0.30 14.83
N VAL A 264 9.87 -0.77 14.03
CA VAL A 264 9.04 -1.95 14.33
C VAL A 264 9.56 -2.70 15.56
N ARG A 265 10.88 -2.77 15.77
CA ARG A 265 11.49 -3.32 17.00
C ARG A 265 11.07 -2.55 18.24
N ASN A 266 11.09 -1.23 18.16
CA ASN A 266 10.78 -0.34 19.27
C ASN A 266 9.27 -0.31 19.58
N VAL A 267 8.40 -0.46 18.58
CA VAL A 267 6.94 -0.65 18.76
C VAL A 267 6.62 -2.04 19.32
N THR A 268 7.17 -3.12 18.76
CA THR A 268 6.93 -4.48 19.27
C THR A 268 7.49 -4.72 20.67
N TYR A 269 8.58 -4.03 21.04
CA TYR A 269 9.03 -3.95 22.43
C TYR A 269 8.01 -3.25 23.33
N ALA A 270 7.44 -2.11 22.90
CA ALA A 270 6.43 -1.40 23.69
C ALA A 270 5.14 -2.23 23.88
N LEU A 271 4.65 -2.89 22.83
CA LEU A 271 3.51 -3.82 22.91
C LEU A 271 3.75 -4.94 23.95
N ARG A 272 5.00 -5.41 24.08
CA ARG A 272 5.39 -6.42 25.07
C ARG A 272 5.53 -5.83 26.48
N LYS A 273 6.13 -4.65 26.61
CA LYS A 273 6.32 -3.95 27.89
C LYS A 273 4.98 -3.56 28.53
N TYR A 274 4.02 -3.10 27.73
CA TYR A 274 2.73 -2.59 28.18
C TYR A 274 1.58 -3.59 27.96
N GLY A 275 1.87 -4.90 27.91
CA GLY A 275 0.83 -5.96 27.94
C GLY A 275 0.15 -6.31 26.61
N PHE A 276 -0.11 -5.34 25.72
CA PHE A 276 -0.83 -5.48 24.45
C PHE A 276 -0.49 -6.72 23.61
N TYR A 277 0.79 -7.11 23.55
CA TYR A 277 1.32 -8.03 22.54
C TYR A 277 0.62 -9.39 22.49
N LYS A 278 0.16 -9.93 23.62
CA LYS A 278 -0.56 -11.23 23.66
C LYS A 278 -1.88 -11.19 22.88
N ASN A 279 -2.57 -10.05 22.84
CA ASN A 279 -3.84 -9.85 22.14
C ASN A 279 -3.71 -8.86 20.96
N SER A 280 -2.53 -8.79 20.32
CA SER A 280 -2.29 -7.89 19.19
C SER A 280 -2.28 -8.63 17.85
N VAL A 281 -2.95 -8.07 16.83
CA VAL A 281 -2.72 -8.39 15.42
C VAL A 281 -1.84 -7.31 14.81
N ILE A 282 -0.63 -7.69 14.38
CA ILE A 282 0.35 -6.77 13.79
C ILE A 282 0.42 -7.06 12.29
N ILE A 283 0.05 -6.07 11.47
CA ILE A 283 0.13 -6.12 10.01
C ILE A 283 1.29 -5.25 9.57
N PHE A 284 2.10 -5.74 8.64
CA PHE A 284 3.11 -4.95 7.94
C PHE A 284 2.82 -4.97 6.44
N SER A 285 2.81 -3.80 5.79
CA SER A 285 2.59 -3.63 4.35
C SER A 285 3.40 -2.45 3.81
N THR A 286 3.84 -2.51 2.55
CA THR A 286 4.13 -1.29 1.76
C THR A 286 2.83 -0.69 1.20
N ASP A 287 2.83 0.59 0.82
CA ASP A 287 1.73 1.20 0.07
C ASP A 287 1.84 1.01 -1.45
N ASN A 288 3.04 0.92 -2.01
CA ASN A 288 3.26 0.57 -3.42
C ASN A 288 4.63 -0.10 -3.64
N GLY A 289 4.82 -0.74 -4.79
CA GLY A 289 6.14 -1.22 -5.21
C GLY A 289 7.17 -0.09 -5.31
N ALA A 290 8.47 -0.41 -5.16
CA ALA A 290 9.53 0.59 -5.05
C ALA A 290 9.70 1.47 -6.30
N GLN A 291 10.35 2.62 -6.09
CA GLN A 291 10.94 3.45 -7.14
C GLN A 291 12.47 3.17 -7.26
N PRO A 292 12.95 2.46 -8.28
CA PRO A 292 14.38 2.11 -8.37
C PRO A 292 15.30 3.31 -8.62
N PHE A 293 14.85 4.35 -9.31
CA PHE A 293 15.65 5.56 -9.52
C PHE A 293 15.96 6.32 -8.22
N THR A 294 15.29 5.98 -7.11
CA THR A 294 15.53 6.50 -5.76
C THR A 294 16.01 5.39 -4.81
N GLY A 295 16.66 4.35 -5.34
CA GLY A 295 17.38 3.34 -4.57
C GLY A 295 16.59 2.09 -4.18
N GLY A 296 15.28 2.01 -4.42
CA GLY A 296 14.49 0.80 -4.18
C GLY A 296 14.72 -0.32 -5.20
N SER A 297 14.11 -1.49 -4.98
CA SER A 297 14.19 -2.65 -5.88
C SER A 297 12.96 -3.56 -5.77
N ASN A 298 12.42 -3.95 -6.93
CA ASN A 298 11.33 -4.93 -7.02
C ASN A 298 11.78 -6.27 -7.63
N TRP A 299 13.09 -6.41 -7.92
CA TRP A 299 13.66 -7.58 -8.60
C TRP A 299 13.31 -8.89 -7.86
N PRO A 300 12.86 -9.96 -8.55
CA PRO A 300 12.86 -10.15 -10.01
C PRO A 300 11.59 -9.69 -10.73
N LEU A 301 10.66 -8.99 -10.07
CA LEU A 301 9.42 -8.50 -10.67
C LEU A 301 9.69 -7.41 -11.72
N ARG A 302 8.76 -7.24 -12.65
CA ARG A 302 8.80 -6.25 -13.73
C ARG A 302 8.30 -4.88 -13.25
N GLY A 303 8.89 -3.78 -13.71
CA GLY A 303 8.39 -2.43 -13.42
C GLY A 303 8.60 -1.94 -11.99
N ARG A 304 7.79 -0.95 -11.59
CA ARG A 304 8.04 -0.05 -10.45
C ARG A 304 6.81 0.76 -10.02
N LYS A 305 6.95 1.60 -8.98
CA LYS A 305 6.01 2.68 -8.62
C LYS A 305 5.47 3.40 -9.86
N GLY A 306 4.15 3.56 -9.93
CA GLY A 306 3.43 4.19 -11.04
C GLY A 306 3.26 3.31 -12.28
N THR A 307 3.36 1.99 -12.16
CA THR A 307 3.17 1.04 -13.27
C THR A 307 2.31 -0.16 -12.83
N TYR A 308 1.54 -0.76 -13.74
CA TYR A 308 0.61 -1.85 -13.41
C TYR A 308 1.26 -3.25 -13.47
N TRP A 309 2.53 -3.31 -13.85
CA TRP A 309 3.39 -4.49 -13.75
C TRP A 309 3.53 -4.96 -12.28
N GLU A 310 3.91 -6.22 -12.06
CA GLU A 310 4.00 -6.84 -10.73
C GLU A 310 4.87 -6.02 -9.74
N GLY A 311 5.98 -5.45 -10.19
CA GLY A 311 6.86 -4.60 -9.38
C GLY A 311 6.29 -3.21 -9.05
N GLY A 312 5.10 -2.87 -9.52
CA GLY A 312 4.32 -1.72 -9.04
C GLY A 312 3.21 -2.11 -8.06
N VAL A 313 2.49 -3.21 -8.33
CA VAL A 313 1.25 -3.58 -7.61
C VAL A 313 1.35 -4.77 -6.66
N ARG A 314 2.38 -5.61 -6.73
CA ARG A 314 2.56 -6.75 -5.81
C ARG A 314 3.24 -6.27 -4.53
N GLY A 315 2.47 -6.20 -3.45
CA GLY A 315 2.89 -5.61 -2.19
C GLY A 315 3.83 -6.51 -1.39
N LEU A 316 4.83 -5.91 -0.74
CA LEU A 316 5.53 -6.53 0.38
C LEU A 316 4.62 -6.51 1.61
N ALA A 317 4.25 -7.68 2.17
CA ALA A 317 3.46 -7.75 3.40
C ALA A 317 3.62 -9.05 4.21
N PHE A 318 3.36 -8.95 5.52
CA PHE A 318 3.21 -10.09 6.43
C PHE A 318 2.26 -9.76 7.60
N VAL A 319 1.72 -10.80 8.25
CA VAL A 319 0.93 -10.68 9.48
C VAL A 319 1.63 -11.44 10.60
N HIS A 320 1.75 -10.81 11.76
CA HIS A 320 2.30 -11.41 12.97
C HIS A 320 1.33 -11.22 14.15
N SER A 321 0.92 -12.33 14.79
CA SER A 321 0.06 -12.28 15.97
C SER A 321 0.14 -13.57 16.78
N PRO A 322 0.10 -13.49 18.13
CA PRO A 322 -0.16 -14.65 18.98
C PRO A 322 -1.56 -15.27 18.82
N LEU A 323 -2.46 -14.67 18.02
CA LEU A 323 -3.81 -15.14 17.73
C LEU A 323 -3.92 -15.95 16.41
N LEU A 324 -2.85 -16.00 15.61
CA LEU A 324 -2.81 -16.82 14.38
C LEU A 324 -2.89 -18.31 14.73
N ARG A 325 -3.85 -19.05 14.12
CA ARG A 325 -4.04 -20.50 14.33
C ARG A 325 -2.93 -21.33 13.68
N ARG A 326 -2.46 -20.95 12.49
CA ARG A 326 -1.31 -21.55 11.79
C ARG A 326 -0.25 -20.46 11.52
N ARG A 327 0.95 -20.66 12.06
CA ARG A 327 2.10 -19.73 12.00
C ARG A 327 3.30 -20.33 11.28
N ARG A 328 4.36 -19.55 11.10
CA ARG A 328 5.63 -19.93 10.46
C ARG A 328 5.43 -20.44 9.03
N ARG A 329 4.52 -19.80 8.29
CA ARG A 329 4.09 -20.23 6.95
C ARG A 329 4.12 -19.09 5.95
N VAL A 330 4.28 -19.45 4.68
CA VAL A 330 4.08 -18.56 3.53
C VAL A 330 2.66 -18.76 3.00
N SER A 331 1.87 -17.70 2.90
CA SER A 331 0.57 -17.72 2.23
C SER A 331 0.70 -17.37 0.75
N ARG A 332 -0.15 -17.99 -0.07
CA ARG A 332 -0.35 -17.71 -1.50
C ARG A 332 -1.82 -17.50 -1.87
N ALA A 333 -2.71 -17.46 -0.88
CA ALA A 333 -4.08 -16.97 -1.06
C ALA A 333 -4.02 -15.58 -1.71
N LEU A 334 -4.94 -15.31 -2.64
CA LEU A 334 -5.01 -14.02 -3.32
C LEU A 334 -5.59 -12.96 -2.37
N LEU A 335 -4.80 -11.96 -2.00
CA LEU A 335 -5.20 -10.88 -1.10
C LEU A 335 -4.95 -9.51 -1.74
N HIS A 336 -5.71 -8.50 -1.35
CA HIS A 336 -5.61 -7.12 -1.80
C HIS A 336 -5.74 -6.14 -0.62
N ILE A 337 -5.23 -4.92 -0.77
CA ILE A 337 -5.26 -3.92 0.31
C ILE A 337 -6.67 -3.49 0.73
N THR A 338 -7.69 -3.66 -0.12
CA THR A 338 -9.10 -3.46 0.26
C THR A 338 -9.65 -4.50 1.24
N ASP A 339 -9.06 -5.71 1.29
CA ASP A 339 -9.51 -6.80 2.18
C ASP A 339 -9.32 -6.45 3.67
N TRP A 340 -8.39 -5.54 3.98
CA TRP A 340 -8.15 -5.12 5.36
C TRP A 340 -9.35 -4.41 5.99
N PHE A 341 -10.23 -3.74 5.23
CA PHE A 341 -11.41 -3.10 5.80
C PHE A 341 -12.35 -4.14 6.46
N PRO A 342 -12.95 -5.10 5.72
CA PRO A 342 -13.85 -6.08 6.32
C PRO A 342 -13.12 -7.06 7.27
N THR A 343 -11.85 -7.43 7.01
CA THR A 343 -11.09 -8.27 7.96
C THR A 343 -10.89 -7.59 9.31
N LEU A 344 -10.56 -6.30 9.34
CA LEU A 344 -10.26 -5.61 10.60
C LEU A 344 -11.56 -5.22 11.34
N VAL A 345 -12.63 -4.88 10.63
CA VAL A 345 -13.98 -4.71 11.22
C VAL A 345 -14.51 -6.03 11.78
N GLY A 346 -14.39 -7.14 11.05
CA GLY A 346 -14.79 -8.46 11.53
C GLY A 346 -13.98 -8.95 12.73
N LEU A 347 -12.66 -8.70 12.75
CA LEU A 347 -11.80 -8.97 13.91
C LEU A 347 -12.18 -8.13 15.15
N ALA A 348 -12.70 -6.92 14.95
CA ALA A 348 -13.21 -6.07 16.02
C ALA A 348 -14.57 -6.55 16.59
N GLY A 349 -15.22 -7.52 15.95
CA GLY A 349 -16.62 -7.89 16.24
C GLY A 349 -17.63 -6.88 15.70
N GLY A 350 -17.19 -5.96 14.82
CA GLY A 350 -18.06 -5.03 14.10
C GLY A 350 -18.69 -5.66 12.87
N ASP A 351 -19.76 -5.03 12.39
CA ASP A 351 -20.51 -5.46 11.21
C ASP A 351 -20.08 -4.66 9.97
N SER A 352 -19.52 -5.36 8.98
CA SER A 352 -19.09 -4.76 7.71
C SER A 352 -20.25 -4.52 6.72
N SER A 353 -21.42 -5.16 6.91
CA SER A 353 -22.59 -4.98 6.04
C SER A 353 -23.14 -3.55 6.06
N LYS A 354 -22.95 -2.84 7.19
CA LYS A 354 -23.21 -1.41 7.38
C LYS A 354 -22.48 -0.48 6.41
N SER A 355 -21.48 -0.99 5.68
CA SER A 355 -20.65 -0.22 4.75
C SER A 355 -20.90 -0.72 3.31
N PRO A 356 -22.10 -0.57 2.73
CA PRO A 356 -22.53 -1.31 1.54
C PRO A 356 -21.67 -1.01 0.31
N GLY A 357 -21.28 -2.05 -0.43
CA GLY A 357 -20.47 -1.94 -1.66
C GLY A 357 -18.95 -1.87 -1.43
N LEU A 358 -18.42 -2.64 -0.47
CA LEU A 358 -16.97 -2.87 -0.36
C LEU A 358 -16.46 -3.72 -1.54
N ASP A 359 -15.23 -3.44 -1.99
CA ASP A 359 -14.48 -4.28 -2.94
C ASP A 359 -13.52 -5.25 -2.22
N GLY A 360 -13.55 -5.28 -0.89
CA GLY A 360 -12.76 -6.16 -0.02
C GLY A 360 -13.56 -7.34 0.51
N PHE A 361 -12.88 -8.41 0.90
CA PHE A 361 -13.46 -9.59 1.55
C PHE A 361 -12.77 -9.86 2.90
N ASP A 362 -13.44 -10.53 3.86
CA ASP A 362 -12.70 -11.01 5.04
C ASP A 362 -11.77 -12.18 4.66
N VAL A 363 -10.47 -11.92 4.72
CA VAL A 363 -9.39 -12.86 4.44
C VAL A 363 -8.72 -13.40 5.71
N TRP A 364 -9.22 -13.09 6.91
CA TRP A 364 -8.66 -13.62 8.16
C TRP A 364 -8.62 -15.15 8.22
N PRO A 365 -9.62 -15.92 7.75
CA PRO A 365 -9.53 -17.38 7.67
C PRO A 365 -8.40 -17.85 6.72
N ALA A 366 -8.18 -17.16 5.60
CA ALA A 366 -7.10 -17.48 4.65
C ALA A 366 -5.70 -17.16 5.22
N ILE A 367 -5.58 -16.09 6.01
CA ILE A 367 -4.34 -15.73 6.72
C ILE A 367 -4.10 -16.74 7.86
N SER A 368 -5.00 -16.77 8.84
CA SER A 368 -4.84 -17.42 10.15
C SER A 368 -4.95 -18.95 10.09
N GLU A 369 -5.85 -19.49 9.28
CA GLU A 369 -6.06 -20.94 9.17
C GLU A 369 -5.41 -21.52 7.91
N GLY A 370 -5.11 -20.69 6.90
CA GLY A 370 -4.66 -21.18 5.60
C GLY A 370 -5.77 -21.87 4.81
N LYS A 371 -7.02 -21.44 5.00
CA LYS A 371 -8.13 -21.70 4.07
C LYS A 371 -7.86 -20.99 2.73
N GLU A 372 -8.68 -21.31 1.73
CA GLU A 372 -8.66 -20.60 0.45
C GLU A 372 -9.12 -19.14 0.62
N SER A 373 -8.81 -18.28 -0.37
CA SER A 373 -9.28 -16.89 -0.34
C SER A 373 -10.71 -16.81 -0.89
N PRO A 374 -11.63 -16.04 -0.27
CA PRO A 374 -12.87 -15.65 -0.94
C PRO A 374 -12.60 -14.81 -2.21
N ARG A 375 -11.47 -14.08 -2.23
CA ARG A 375 -11.07 -13.25 -3.37
C ARG A 375 -10.56 -14.10 -4.53
N GLN A 376 -11.31 -14.09 -5.64
CA GLN A 376 -10.93 -14.71 -6.91
C GLN A 376 -10.44 -13.71 -7.98
N GLU A 377 -10.77 -12.42 -7.86
CA GLU A 377 -10.31 -11.37 -8.77
C GLU A 377 -9.85 -10.09 -8.05
N ILE A 378 -9.07 -9.28 -8.77
CA ILE A 378 -8.59 -7.96 -8.39
C ILE A 378 -8.67 -7.06 -9.62
N LEU A 379 -9.48 -6.00 -9.56
CA LEU A 379 -9.24 -4.85 -10.42
C LEU A 379 -8.02 -4.11 -9.87
N HIS A 380 -6.99 -3.90 -10.68
CA HIS A 380 -5.89 -3.03 -10.25
C HIS A 380 -6.37 -1.58 -10.32
N ASN A 381 -6.65 -1.06 -11.52
CA ASN A 381 -7.25 0.27 -11.72
C ASN A 381 -7.73 0.43 -13.18
N ILE A 382 -8.55 1.46 -13.44
CA ILE A 382 -8.97 1.92 -14.77
C ILE A 382 -8.73 3.44 -14.85
N ASN A 383 -7.76 3.89 -15.65
CA ASN A 383 -7.30 5.28 -15.72
C ASN A 383 -7.47 5.85 -17.14
N PRO A 384 -8.65 6.41 -17.50
CA PRO A 384 -8.91 6.98 -18.82
C PRO A 384 -8.21 8.33 -19.06
N LEU A 385 -7.55 8.90 -18.04
CA LEU A 385 -6.80 10.16 -18.14
C LEU A 385 -5.28 9.94 -18.28
N HIS A 386 -4.81 8.69 -18.28
CA HIS A 386 -3.39 8.40 -18.52
C HIS A 386 -2.96 8.87 -19.92
N LYS A 387 -1.73 9.35 -20.03
CA LYS A 387 -1.12 9.78 -21.30
C LYS A 387 0.25 9.13 -21.43
N PRO A 388 0.55 8.42 -22.53
CA PRO A 388 1.84 7.75 -22.71
C PRO A 388 3.01 8.70 -22.52
N THR A 389 4.00 8.31 -21.72
CA THR A 389 5.22 9.10 -21.55
C THR A 389 6.07 9.01 -22.81
N ALA A 390 6.18 10.12 -23.55
CA ALA A 390 6.88 10.15 -24.84
C ALA A 390 8.32 9.59 -24.75
N PRO A 391 8.74 8.69 -25.66
CA PRO A 391 10.06 8.08 -25.61
C PRO A 391 11.15 9.16 -25.77
N GLY A 392 12.02 9.28 -24.76
CA GLY A 392 13.04 10.33 -24.67
C GLY A 392 12.75 11.39 -23.60
N ALA A 393 11.54 11.44 -23.03
CA ALA A 393 11.26 12.23 -21.84
C ALA A 393 12.02 11.67 -20.61
N LYS A 394 13.19 12.26 -20.31
CA LYS A 394 13.85 12.09 -19.00
C LYS A 394 12.84 12.42 -17.90
N GLY A 395 12.77 11.59 -16.86
CA GLY A 395 11.77 11.69 -15.80
C GLY A 395 11.73 13.03 -15.08
N ALA A 396 10.87 13.92 -15.56
CA ALA A 396 10.41 15.13 -14.89
C ALA A 396 9.20 14.75 -13.99
N SER A 397 9.08 15.09 -12.71
CA SER A 397 9.70 16.18 -11.93
C SER A 397 9.64 17.51 -12.69
N VAL A 398 8.52 18.23 -12.53
CA VAL A 398 8.20 19.43 -13.32
C VAL A 398 9.11 20.60 -12.91
N HIS A 399 10.32 20.61 -13.45
CA HIS A 399 11.31 21.66 -13.30
C HIS A 399 11.74 22.17 -14.69
N LYS A 400 10.87 22.96 -15.33
CA LYS A 400 11.24 23.77 -16.50
C LYS A 400 12.09 24.97 -16.06
N SER A 401 13.37 24.73 -15.79
CA SER A 401 14.35 25.81 -15.58
C SER A 401 14.74 26.43 -16.93
N SER A 402 14.15 27.58 -17.25
CA SER A 402 14.38 28.31 -18.50
C SER A 402 15.79 28.92 -18.56
N GLN A 403 16.78 28.17 -19.06
CA GLN A 403 18.14 28.66 -19.29
C GLN A 403 18.19 29.73 -20.40
N LYS A 404 18.02 31.01 -20.02
CA LYS A 404 18.45 32.13 -20.87
C LYS A 404 19.98 32.10 -21.01
N LYS A 405 20.48 31.93 -22.24
CA LYS A 405 21.91 32.00 -22.57
C LYS A 405 22.51 33.36 -22.17
N LYS A 406 23.31 33.42 -21.11
CA LYS A 406 24.22 34.57 -20.88
C LYS A 406 25.36 34.49 -21.90
N LYS A 407 25.45 35.45 -22.82
CA LYS A 407 26.64 35.63 -23.67
C LYS A 407 27.85 35.95 -22.77
N LYS A 408 28.99 35.29 -22.98
CA LYS A 408 30.27 35.77 -22.44
C LYS A 408 30.59 37.12 -23.08
N LYS A 409 30.81 38.17 -22.28
CA LYS A 409 31.71 39.26 -22.66
C LYS A 409 33.04 38.99 -21.95
N THR A 410 34.11 38.86 -22.72
CA THR A 410 35.47 38.74 -22.20
C THR A 410 35.98 40.15 -21.89
N LEU A 411 36.47 40.37 -20.69
CA LEU A 411 37.28 41.55 -20.38
C LEU A 411 38.62 41.07 -19.82
N LYS A 412 39.73 41.44 -20.48
CA LYS A 412 41.08 41.22 -19.94
C LYS A 412 41.38 42.33 -18.95
N GLN A 413 41.84 41.99 -17.75
CA GLN A 413 42.71 42.86 -16.96
C GLN A 413 43.85 42.02 -16.38
N GLN A 414 45.05 42.59 -16.35
CA GLN A 414 46.24 42.04 -15.70
C GLN A 414 46.71 43.02 -14.61
N PRO A 415 47.58 42.59 -13.68
CA PRO A 415 47.61 43.13 -12.32
C PRO A 415 48.39 44.44 -12.17
N LYS A 416 48.11 45.17 -11.08
CA LYS A 416 49.00 46.19 -10.52
C LYS A 416 49.22 45.97 -9.00
N GLN A 417 50.24 46.65 -8.49
CA GLN A 417 50.99 46.27 -7.29
C GLN A 417 50.32 46.61 -5.95
N LYS A 418 50.91 46.08 -4.89
CA LYS A 418 50.66 46.45 -3.49
C LYS A 418 51.12 47.88 -3.22
N SER A 419 50.46 48.57 -2.30
CA SER A 419 51.13 49.42 -1.31
C SER A 419 50.83 48.84 0.09
N ALA A 420 51.55 49.30 1.11
CA ALA A 420 51.39 48.84 2.48
C ALA A 420 51.24 50.04 3.42
N PHE A 421 50.55 49.85 4.55
CA PHE A 421 50.88 50.61 5.76
C PHE A 421 50.67 49.79 7.03
N GLN A 422 51.38 50.23 8.08
CA GLN A 422 51.48 49.67 9.42
C GLN A 422 50.45 50.34 10.37
N LEU A 423 50.26 50.00 11.65
CA LEU A 423 50.40 48.79 12.49
C LEU A 423 50.04 49.25 13.93
N LYS A 424 49.33 48.47 14.75
CA LYS A 424 49.29 48.66 16.22
C LYS A 424 48.92 47.37 16.96
N THR A 425 49.40 47.22 18.19
CA THR A 425 49.57 45.90 18.85
C THR A 425 49.27 45.90 20.35
N ALA A 426 48.51 44.90 20.81
CA ALA A 426 48.45 44.41 22.20
C ALA A 426 47.69 43.07 22.23
N ARG A 427 47.96 42.09 23.12
CA ARG A 427 49.18 41.71 23.87
C ARG A 427 49.08 40.19 24.14
N LYS A 428 50.21 39.46 24.28
CA LYS A 428 50.22 38.00 24.52
C LYS A 428 50.40 37.64 26.00
N GLN A 429 49.95 36.46 26.39
CA GLN A 429 50.66 35.62 27.38
C GLN A 429 50.94 34.21 26.81
N LYS A 430 51.83 33.45 27.48
CA LYS A 430 52.40 32.15 27.03
C LYS A 430 52.69 31.24 28.23
N VAL A 431 52.47 29.93 28.08
CA VAL A 431 53.24 28.84 28.74
C VAL A 431 53.40 27.71 27.70
N LYS A 432 54.55 27.58 27.02
CA LYS A 432 55.75 26.74 27.31
C LYS A 432 55.53 25.21 27.13
N LYS A 433 56.53 24.54 26.54
CA LYS A 433 56.60 23.09 26.18
C LYS A 433 57.78 22.41 26.90
N LYS A 434 57.78 21.06 27.06
CA LYS A 434 58.89 20.08 26.77
C LYS A 434 58.47 18.62 27.21
N PRO A 435 59.25 17.52 27.02
CA PRO A 435 59.10 16.71 25.78
C PRO A 435 59.26 15.16 25.86
N LYS A 436 59.06 14.47 24.72
CA LYS A 436 59.73 13.21 24.24
C LYS A 436 59.91 11.99 25.18
N ARG A 437 59.49 10.81 24.67
CA ARG A 437 60.44 9.72 24.29
C ARG A 437 59.84 8.75 23.23
N LYS A 438 60.71 8.01 22.54
CA LYS A 438 60.40 6.89 21.62
C LYS A 438 60.76 5.57 22.32
N LEU A 439 60.17 4.45 21.89
CA LEU A 439 60.90 3.20 21.54
C LEU A 439 59.97 2.15 20.90
N VAL A 440 60.55 1.25 20.10
CA VAL A 440 59.91 0.10 19.43
C VAL A 440 60.97 -0.98 19.19
N LEU A 441 60.73 -2.24 19.58
CA LEU A 441 61.05 -3.48 18.82
C LEU A 441 60.64 -4.78 19.59
N LYS A 442 60.92 -5.95 19.01
CA LYS A 442 60.41 -7.33 19.30
C LYS A 442 61.55 -8.21 19.94
N PRO A 443 61.45 -9.55 20.23
CA PRO A 443 60.47 -10.60 19.85
C PRO A 443 60.08 -11.65 20.95
N LYS A 444 59.66 -12.88 20.56
CA LYS A 444 59.01 -13.97 21.34
C LYS A 444 60.00 -14.95 22.03
N PRO A 445 59.57 -15.75 23.05
CA PRO A 445 59.02 -17.13 22.88
C PRO A 445 57.71 -17.39 23.69
N GLY A 446 57.10 -18.60 23.86
CA GLY A 446 57.26 -19.88 23.14
C GLY A 446 56.62 -21.17 23.76
N SER A 447 55.45 -21.60 23.23
CA SER A 447 54.88 -23.00 23.22
C SER A 447 54.06 -23.59 24.41
N LYS A 448 53.10 -24.49 24.05
CA LYS A 448 52.31 -25.48 24.85
C LYS A 448 51.31 -24.86 25.89
N THR A 449 50.22 -25.51 26.31
CA THR A 449 49.67 -26.89 26.16
C THR A 449 48.27 -26.93 25.47
N ARG A 450 47.47 -28.00 25.67
CA ARG A 450 46.37 -28.47 24.79
C ARG A 450 45.18 -29.00 25.61
N THR A 451 43.99 -28.41 25.47
CA THR A 451 42.74 -28.97 26.01
C THR A 451 41.61 -28.86 24.98
N LYS A 452 40.87 -29.95 24.74
CA LYS A 452 39.63 -29.95 23.93
C LYS A 452 38.42 -29.72 24.83
N VAL A 453 37.53 -28.81 24.44
CA VAL A 453 36.11 -28.86 24.84
C VAL A 453 35.24 -28.78 23.57
N ARG A 454 34.17 -29.56 23.54
CA ARG A 454 33.35 -29.84 22.36
C ARG A 454 32.05 -29.03 22.45
N ALA A 455 31.89 -28.01 21.62
CA ALA A 455 30.65 -27.21 21.55
C ALA A 455 29.98 -27.42 20.18
N ALA A 456 28.89 -28.19 20.16
CA ALA A 456 28.08 -28.39 18.97
C ALA A 456 26.99 -27.30 18.86
N SER A 457 26.71 -26.82 17.65
CA SER A 457 25.55 -25.97 17.37
C SER A 457 25.19 -26.07 15.88
N PRO A 458 24.05 -26.66 15.50
CA PRO A 458 23.71 -26.88 14.10
C PRO A 458 23.25 -25.56 13.45
N ARG A 459 24.12 -24.98 12.61
CA ARG A 459 23.71 -23.91 11.69
C ARG A 459 22.80 -24.48 10.60
N GLN A 460 21.50 -24.55 10.86
CA GLN A 460 20.51 -24.70 9.79
C GLN A 460 20.54 -23.46 8.90
N LEU A 461 21.29 -23.56 7.80
CA LEU A 461 21.31 -22.59 6.72
C LEU A 461 19.95 -22.58 6.02
N TYR A 462 19.07 -21.67 6.44
CA TYR A 462 17.79 -21.43 5.80
C TYR A 462 18.02 -20.89 4.37
N ARG A 463 18.05 -21.80 3.39
CA ARG A 463 18.23 -21.45 1.97
C ARG A 463 16.93 -20.85 1.41
N PRO A 464 16.88 -19.56 1.03
CA PRO A 464 15.72 -19.01 0.34
C PRO A 464 15.60 -19.63 -1.06
N ARG A 465 14.70 -20.63 -1.20
CA ARG A 465 14.33 -21.26 -2.48
C ARG A 465 12.85 -21.04 -2.77
N ARG A 466 12.50 -19.94 -3.43
CA ARG A 466 11.31 -19.75 -4.31
C ARG A 466 11.40 -18.38 -5.01
N ILE A 467 10.44 -18.09 -5.91
CA ILE A 467 10.39 -16.93 -6.83
C ILE A 467 11.56 -16.84 -7.82
N VAL A 468 12.79 -16.57 -7.37
CA VAL A 468 13.98 -16.41 -8.24
C VAL A 468 14.21 -17.62 -9.16
N SER A 469 13.82 -18.82 -8.72
CA SER A 469 13.88 -20.04 -9.53
C SER A 469 12.77 -20.20 -10.58
N ARG A 470 11.64 -19.48 -10.46
CA ARG A 470 10.57 -19.43 -11.48
C ARG A 470 10.86 -18.38 -12.55
N CYS A 471 11.48 -17.26 -12.17
CA CYS A 471 11.75 -16.15 -13.09
C CYS A 471 13.03 -16.28 -13.94
N ARG A 472 13.64 -17.48 -13.99
CA ARG A 472 14.74 -17.78 -14.92
C ARG A 472 14.18 -18.30 -16.25
N SER A 473 14.40 -17.55 -17.33
CA SER A 473 14.17 -18.03 -18.70
C SER A 473 14.98 -19.32 -18.95
N LYS A 474 14.30 -20.37 -19.46
CA LYS A 474 14.98 -21.51 -20.07
C LYS A 474 15.42 -21.10 -21.48
N ARG A 475 16.63 -20.54 -21.62
CA ARG A 475 17.31 -20.42 -22.93
C ARG A 475 17.62 -21.83 -23.47
N ARG A 476 16.66 -22.43 -24.18
CA ARG A 476 16.94 -23.54 -25.10
C ARG A 476 17.60 -22.93 -26.34
N HIS A 477 18.92 -23.06 -26.44
CA HIS A 477 19.55 -23.01 -27.75
C HIS A 477 19.15 -24.28 -28.51
N ALA A 478 18.70 -24.11 -29.75
CA ALA A 478 18.42 -25.22 -30.65
C ALA A 478 19.59 -25.34 -31.64
N SER A 479 20.09 -26.56 -31.82
CA SER A 479 21.07 -26.94 -32.84
C SER A 479 20.72 -28.35 -33.34
N ARG A 480 20.71 -28.54 -34.66
CA ARG A 480 20.31 -29.78 -35.34
C ARG A 480 21.54 -30.57 -35.81
N SER A 481 21.50 -31.89 -35.56
CA SER A 481 22.11 -33.00 -36.32
C SER A 481 21.64 -34.28 -35.60
N GLU A 482 20.95 -35.24 -36.22
CA GLU A 482 21.50 -36.32 -37.08
C GLU A 482 22.48 -37.25 -36.32
N SER A 483 22.37 -38.59 -36.37
CA SER A 483 21.39 -39.47 -37.04
C SER A 483 21.28 -40.88 -36.39
N SER A 484 20.23 -41.62 -36.75
CA SER A 484 20.13 -43.10 -36.86
C SER A 484 20.86 -44.05 -35.87
N ARG A 485 20.10 -44.87 -35.10
CA ARG A 485 20.05 -46.37 -35.15
C ARG A 485 19.33 -46.99 -33.92
N THR A 486 18.92 -48.25 -34.08
CA THR A 486 18.20 -49.18 -33.16
C THR A 486 18.64 -50.62 -33.49
N PRO A 487 18.29 -51.70 -32.74
CA PRO A 487 17.69 -51.84 -31.39
C PRO A 487 18.38 -52.93 -30.48
N VAL A 488 17.68 -53.35 -29.41
CA VAL A 488 17.71 -54.64 -28.64
C VAL A 488 18.76 -54.90 -27.52
N HIS A 489 18.31 -55.68 -26.52
CA HIS A 489 19.00 -56.44 -25.44
C HIS A 489 19.61 -55.71 -24.21
N SER A 490 19.62 -56.27 -22.98
CA SER A 490 18.64 -57.08 -22.19
C SER A 490 19.13 -57.28 -20.72
N THR A 491 18.28 -57.84 -19.84
CA THR A 491 18.51 -58.31 -18.42
C THR A 491 18.87 -57.23 -17.36
N SER A 492 18.39 -57.17 -16.10
CA SER A 492 17.80 -58.09 -15.08
C SER A 492 18.83 -58.95 -14.31
N GLN A 493 18.76 -59.26 -12.99
CA GLN A 493 17.78 -59.21 -11.88
C GLN A 493 18.58 -59.00 -10.52
N PRO A 494 18.17 -59.36 -9.27
CA PRO A 494 16.88 -59.79 -8.64
C PRO A 494 16.43 -58.86 -7.45
N GLY A 495 15.38 -59.12 -6.65
CA GLY A 495 14.29 -60.12 -6.69
C GLY A 495 13.40 -60.14 -5.41
N SER A 496 12.34 -60.98 -5.44
CA SER A 496 11.52 -61.57 -4.34
C SER A 496 10.82 -60.70 -3.25
N ALA A 497 9.64 -61.07 -2.72
CA ALA A 497 8.56 -62.00 -3.16
C ALA A 497 7.26 -61.82 -2.32
N HIS A 498 6.09 -62.16 -2.87
CA HIS A 498 5.01 -63.05 -2.35
C HIS A 498 3.59 -62.73 -2.90
N PRO A 499 2.63 -63.70 -2.94
CA PRO A 499 1.44 -63.67 -3.83
C PRO A 499 0.05 -63.75 -3.12
N PRO A 500 -1.10 -63.72 -3.86
CA PRO A 500 -2.48 -63.71 -3.31
C PRO A 500 -3.26 -65.05 -3.48
N LEU A 501 -4.53 -65.13 -3.03
CA LEU A 501 -5.57 -66.11 -3.47
C LEU A 501 -7.02 -65.74 -3.02
N THR A 502 -8.04 -66.41 -3.59
CA THR A 502 -9.52 -66.30 -3.42
C THR A 502 -10.19 -67.66 -3.76
N PRO A 503 -11.54 -67.90 -3.76
CA PRO A 503 -12.76 -67.21 -3.25
C PRO A 503 -13.42 -68.09 -2.11
N PRO A 504 -14.70 -68.60 -2.06
CA PRO A 504 -16.05 -68.21 -2.56
C PRO A 504 -17.23 -68.32 -1.52
N SER A 505 -18.51 -68.13 -1.97
CA SER A 505 -19.84 -68.48 -1.34
C SER A 505 -20.24 -67.85 0.02
N SER A 506 -21.51 -67.58 0.37
CA SER A 506 -22.85 -67.63 -0.31
C SER A 506 -23.92 -66.77 0.43
N GLN A 507 -25.08 -66.51 -0.23
CA GLN A 507 -26.49 -66.27 0.23
C GLN A 507 -26.84 -66.14 1.76
N SER A 508 -27.90 -65.44 2.26
CA SER A 508 -28.92 -64.48 1.74
C SER A 508 -29.87 -63.93 2.87
N VAL A 509 -30.38 -62.69 2.75
CA VAL A 509 -31.73 -62.08 3.06
C VAL A 509 -32.74 -62.83 4.01
N PRO A 510 -33.59 -62.23 4.91
CA PRO A 510 -34.10 -60.82 5.06
C PRO A 510 -34.16 -60.21 6.51
N ASP A 511 -34.82 -59.03 6.63
CA ASP A 511 -35.34 -58.28 7.81
C ASP A 511 -36.61 -58.93 8.45
N PRO A 512 -37.11 -58.54 9.66
CA PRO A 512 -38.33 -57.69 9.71
C PRO A 512 -38.65 -56.83 10.97
N SER A 513 -39.28 -55.65 10.76
CA SER A 513 -40.45 -55.09 11.53
C SER A 513 -40.33 -54.63 13.01
N SER A 514 -41.32 -53.99 13.66
CA SER A 514 -42.20 -52.82 13.35
C SER A 514 -43.00 -52.42 14.63
N GLN A 515 -43.53 -51.18 14.74
CA GLN A 515 -44.81 -50.77 15.41
C GLN A 515 -45.00 -49.23 15.50
N SER A 516 -46.12 -48.74 16.06
CA SER A 516 -46.81 -47.52 15.59
C SER A 516 -47.73 -46.81 16.60
N VAL A 517 -47.87 -45.46 16.48
CA VAL A 517 -49.14 -44.63 16.49
C VAL A 517 -50.06 -44.74 17.74
N PRO A 518 -50.47 -43.64 18.44
CA PRO A 518 -51.37 -42.62 17.85
C PRO A 518 -51.25 -41.14 18.35
N ASP A 519 -52.09 -40.29 17.75
CA ASP A 519 -52.41 -38.88 18.05
C ASP A 519 -53.89 -38.74 18.50
N PRO A 520 -54.29 -37.70 19.25
CA PRO A 520 -55.68 -37.20 19.13
C PRO A 520 -55.89 -35.67 19.28
N SER A 521 -56.25 -35.02 18.16
CA SER A 521 -57.49 -34.22 17.98
C SER A 521 -57.85 -32.97 18.84
N SER A 522 -57.89 -31.82 18.15
CA SER A 522 -58.99 -30.81 18.09
C SER A 522 -59.57 -30.07 19.32
N GLN A 523 -59.72 -28.74 19.21
CA GLN A 523 -60.98 -27.99 19.42
C GLN A 523 -60.90 -26.55 18.83
N SER A 524 -62.01 -25.78 18.81
CA SER A 524 -62.20 -24.69 17.82
C SER A 524 -63.21 -23.58 18.19
N VAL A 525 -62.91 -22.30 17.81
CA VAL A 525 -63.87 -21.17 17.53
C VAL A 525 -64.62 -20.64 18.80
N PRO A 526 -65.25 -19.42 18.86
CA PRO A 526 -65.30 -18.22 17.96
C PRO A 526 -64.45 -17.02 18.46
N ASP A 527 -64.00 -16.05 17.65
CA ASP A 527 -64.68 -15.01 16.83
C ASP A 527 -65.32 -13.83 17.62
N ARG A 528 -64.77 -12.61 17.40
CA ARG A 528 -65.52 -11.35 17.33
C ARG A 528 -64.80 -10.29 16.49
N SER A 529 -65.45 -9.93 15.38
CA SER A 529 -65.14 -8.83 14.45
C SER A 529 -65.53 -7.45 15.06
N PHE A 530 -65.21 -6.25 14.53
CA PHE A 530 -65.38 -5.74 13.15
C PHE A 530 -64.49 -4.49 12.85
N GLN A 531 -63.89 -4.42 11.65
CA GLN A 531 -63.61 -3.24 10.77
C GLN A 531 -62.87 -1.97 11.31
N SER A 532 -62.24 -1.09 10.49
CA SER A 532 -62.10 -0.98 9.01
C SER A 532 -60.71 -0.44 8.58
N VAL A 533 -60.02 -1.11 7.64
CA VAL A 533 -59.82 -0.78 6.18
C VAL A 533 -58.79 0.31 5.83
N TRP A 534 -57.66 -0.09 5.22
CA TRP A 534 -57.26 0.21 3.82
C TRP A 534 -56.12 -0.73 3.36
N ASP A 535 -55.92 -0.89 2.05
CA ASP A 535 -55.33 -2.09 1.40
C ASP A 535 -53.88 -1.95 0.88
N PRO A 536 -52.99 -2.95 1.09
CA PRO A 536 -51.68 -3.09 0.43
C PRO A 536 -51.63 -4.26 -0.57
N SER A 537 -51.75 -3.97 -1.88
CA SER A 537 -51.65 -4.98 -2.94
C SER A 537 -50.25 -5.15 -3.54
N SER A 538 -49.99 -6.34 -4.12
CA SER A 538 -48.75 -6.79 -4.81
C SER A 538 -47.50 -7.11 -3.94
N GLN A 539 -47.55 -8.24 -3.23
CA GLN A 539 -46.37 -9.11 -3.03
C GLN A 539 -46.55 -10.42 -3.82
N SER A 540 -45.55 -10.81 -4.62
CA SER A 540 -45.49 -12.13 -5.25
C SER A 540 -44.42 -13.00 -4.57
N VAL A 541 -44.81 -14.22 -4.21
CA VAL A 541 -43.95 -15.18 -3.49
C VAL A 541 -42.90 -15.77 -4.44
N TRP A 542 -41.69 -15.98 -3.93
CA TRP A 542 -40.64 -16.76 -4.62
C TRP A 542 -40.69 -18.23 -4.21
N ASP A 543 -40.81 -19.11 -5.20
CA ASP A 543 -40.74 -20.57 -5.04
C ASP A 543 -39.31 -21.08 -5.32
N PRO A 544 -38.62 -21.73 -4.36
CA PRO A 544 -37.26 -22.22 -4.51
C PRO A 544 -37.15 -23.64 -5.11
N SER A 545 -38.06 -24.08 -5.99
CA SER A 545 -38.08 -25.46 -6.54
C SER A 545 -37.87 -25.63 -8.06
N SER A 546 -37.65 -24.55 -8.83
CA SER A 546 -37.53 -24.61 -10.31
C SER A 546 -36.13 -24.29 -10.86
N GLN A 547 -35.20 -25.26 -10.79
CA GLN A 547 -33.93 -25.20 -11.55
C GLN A 547 -34.11 -25.78 -12.96
N SER A 548 -34.31 -24.92 -13.96
CA SER A 548 -34.17 -25.31 -15.37
C SER A 548 -32.70 -25.42 -15.77
N VAL A 549 -32.33 -26.53 -16.41
CA VAL A 549 -30.96 -26.75 -16.91
C VAL A 549 -30.72 -25.88 -18.14
N TRP A 550 -29.64 -25.09 -18.13
CA TRP A 550 -29.31 -24.16 -19.22
C TRP A 550 -28.48 -24.86 -20.30
N ASP A 551 -29.15 -25.30 -21.38
CA ASP A 551 -28.50 -25.84 -22.59
C ASP A 551 -27.95 -24.70 -23.46
N PRO A 552 -26.63 -24.64 -23.73
CA PRO A 552 -26.01 -23.57 -24.51
C PRO A 552 -26.09 -23.77 -26.04
N SER A 553 -26.85 -24.74 -26.55
CA SER A 553 -26.76 -25.17 -27.97
C SER A 553 -27.79 -24.59 -28.96
N SER A 554 -28.80 -23.83 -28.51
CA SER A 554 -30.03 -23.59 -29.31
C SER A 554 -30.55 -22.14 -29.39
N GLN A 555 -29.68 -21.13 -29.50
CA GLN A 555 -30.09 -19.79 -29.99
C GLN A 555 -29.12 -19.22 -31.05
N SER A 556 -29.68 -18.69 -32.13
CA SER A 556 -28.97 -18.07 -33.25
C SER A 556 -28.47 -16.66 -32.90
N VAL A 557 -27.27 -16.60 -32.33
CA VAL A 557 -26.57 -15.34 -31.99
C VAL A 557 -26.34 -14.50 -33.26
N PRO A 558 -26.81 -13.23 -33.33
CA PRO A 558 -26.42 -12.31 -34.40
C PRO A 558 -24.92 -12.04 -34.36
N ASP A 559 -24.21 -12.18 -35.49
CA ASP A 559 -22.75 -12.11 -35.55
C ASP A 559 -22.19 -10.81 -34.91
N PRO A 560 -21.47 -10.89 -33.78
CA PRO A 560 -20.90 -9.73 -33.10
C PRO A 560 -19.50 -9.39 -33.65
N SER A 561 -19.31 -9.47 -34.96
CA SER A 561 -18.04 -9.12 -35.58
C SER A 561 -17.76 -7.60 -35.48
N SER A 562 -16.50 -7.28 -35.14
CA SER A 562 -15.88 -5.94 -35.08
C SER A 562 -16.09 -5.00 -33.87
N GLN A 563 -17.16 -5.05 -33.08
CA GLN A 563 -17.30 -4.13 -31.92
C GLN A 563 -16.53 -4.61 -30.67
N SER A 564 -15.43 -3.94 -30.35
CA SER A 564 -14.65 -4.23 -29.14
C SER A 564 -15.38 -3.79 -27.86
N VAL A 565 -15.68 -4.75 -26.99
CA VAL A 565 -16.32 -4.55 -25.68
C VAL A 565 -15.48 -3.66 -24.74
N TRP A 566 -14.19 -3.49 -25.01
CA TRP A 566 -13.26 -2.65 -24.25
C TRP A 566 -12.43 -1.73 -25.17
N ASP A 567 -12.20 -0.50 -24.74
CA ASP A 567 -11.21 0.40 -25.37
C ASP A 567 -9.81 0.04 -24.85
N THR A 568 -9.07 -0.76 -25.61
CA THR A 568 -7.72 -1.20 -25.22
C THR A 568 -6.69 -0.08 -25.14
N SER A 569 -7.00 1.16 -25.58
CA SER A 569 -6.11 2.30 -25.39
C SER A 569 -6.11 2.85 -23.96
N VAL A 570 -7.17 2.56 -23.17
CA VAL A 570 -7.28 2.97 -21.76
C VAL A 570 -6.26 2.21 -20.91
N GLN A 571 -5.52 2.93 -20.06
CA GLN A 571 -4.64 2.31 -19.06
C GLN A 571 -5.49 1.58 -18.00
N ALA A 572 -5.63 0.27 -18.13
CA ALA A 572 -6.32 -0.58 -17.16
C ALA A 572 -5.61 -1.92 -16.97
N ALA A 573 -5.74 -2.51 -15.78
CA ALA A 573 -5.30 -3.88 -15.52
C ALA A 573 -6.21 -4.60 -14.53
N ILE A 574 -6.37 -5.90 -14.74
CA ILE A 574 -7.20 -6.80 -13.93
C ILE A 574 -6.50 -8.14 -13.77
N ARG A 575 -6.71 -8.79 -12.63
CA ARG A 575 -6.34 -10.19 -12.38
C ARG A 575 -7.59 -11.00 -12.03
N VAL A 576 -7.73 -12.19 -12.62
CA VAL A 576 -8.76 -13.18 -12.28
C VAL A 576 -8.10 -14.56 -12.19
N GLY A 577 -8.15 -15.18 -11.01
CA GLY A 577 -7.45 -16.44 -10.72
C GLY A 577 -5.95 -16.33 -10.96
N ASP A 578 -5.40 -17.15 -11.85
CA ASP A 578 -3.99 -17.12 -12.26
C ASP A 578 -3.67 -16.03 -13.30
N TRP A 579 -4.67 -15.50 -14.01
CA TRP A 579 -4.48 -14.68 -15.19
C TRP A 579 -4.53 -13.18 -14.89
N LYS A 580 -3.59 -12.42 -15.44
CA LYS A 580 -3.54 -10.96 -15.36
C LYS A 580 -3.52 -10.36 -16.76
N LEU A 581 -4.47 -9.47 -17.05
CA LEU A 581 -4.53 -8.68 -18.28
C LEU A 581 -4.08 -7.25 -17.99
N LEU A 582 -3.30 -6.67 -18.89
CA LEU A 582 -2.96 -5.25 -18.89
C LEU A 582 -3.34 -4.64 -20.25
N THR A 583 -3.81 -3.39 -20.23
CA THR A 583 -4.26 -2.63 -21.41
C THR A 583 -3.73 -1.18 -21.38
N GLY A 584 -3.72 -0.53 -22.54
CA GLY A 584 -3.25 0.84 -22.73
C GLY A 584 -1.72 0.96 -22.68
N ASP A 585 -1.22 1.95 -21.95
CA ASP A 585 0.18 2.02 -21.50
C ASP A 585 0.25 1.63 -20.02
N PRO A 586 0.71 0.41 -19.66
CA PRO A 586 0.84 -0.03 -18.26
C PRO A 586 1.94 0.69 -17.47
N GLY A 587 2.67 1.62 -18.10
CA GLY A 587 3.85 2.29 -17.57
C GLY A 587 5.14 1.51 -17.87
N HIS A 588 6.26 2.03 -17.38
CA HIS A 588 7.60 1.57 -17.74
C HIS A 588 7.91 0.11 -17.31
N GLY A 589 7.77 -0.83 -18.25
CA GLY A 589 7.91 -2.27 -18.03
C GLY A 589 9.32 -2.87 -18.14
N ASP A 590 10.34 -2.15 -17.69
CA ASP A 590 11.70 -2.69 -17.62
C ASP A 590 11.86 -3.54 -16.33
N TRP A 591 12.65 -4.62 -16.38
CA TRP A 591 13.13 -5.28 -15.18
C TRP A 591 14.39 -4.58 -14.67
N VAL A 592 14.34 -4.04 -13.45
CA VAL A 592 15.50 -3.34 -12.86
C VAL A 592 16.26 -4.29 -11.93
N PRO A 593 17.45 -4.78 -12.32
CA PRO A 593 18.26 -5.64 -11.45
C PRO A 593 18.83 -4.87 -10.26
N LEU A 594 19.39 -5.61 -9.29
CA LEU A 594 19.97 -5.02 -8.08
C LEU A 594 21.11 -4.05 -8.42
N GLN A 595 21.07 -2.86 -7.82
CA GLN A 595 21.92 -1.72 -8.17
C GLN A 595 23.33 -1.83 -7.55
N LEU A 596 24.15 -2.73 -8.09
CA LEU A 596 25.44 -3.11 -7.49
C LEU A 596 26.60 -2.14 -7.74
N LEU A 597 26.57 -1.30 -8.78
CA LEU A 597 27.69 -0.43 -9.18
C LEU A 597 27.61 1.01 -8.61
N PRO A 598 28.75 1.67 -8.32
CA PRO A 598 28.78 2.98 -7.65
C PRO A 598 28.28 4.13 -8.53
N SER A 599 28.67 4.14 -9.80
CA SER A 599 28.15 5.00 -10.86
C SER A 599 27.37 4.13 -11.84
N LEU A 600 26.33 4.69 -12.47
CA LEU A 600 25.49 3.97 -13.43
C LEU A 600 26.16 3.98 -14.81
N PRO A 601 26.61 2.84 -15.37
CA PRO A 601 26.82 2.74 -16.80
C PRO A 601 25.41 2.69 -17.42
N GLY A 602 25.08 3.62 -18.31
CA GLY A 602 23.74 3.66 -18.94
C GLY A 602 23.34 2.33 -19.61
N ARG A 603 24.33 1.50 -19.97
CA ARG A 603 24.17 0.14 -20.51
C ARG A 603 23.53 -0.87 -19.54
N TRP A 604 23.65 -0.72 -18.21
CA TRP A 604 23.09 -1.71 -17.27
C TRP A 604 21.56 -1.70 -17.22
N TRP A 605 20.92 -0.56 -17.50
CA TRP A 605 19.47 -0.46 -17.67
C TRP A 605 18.97 -1.13 -18.97
N ASN A 606 19.86 -1.45 -19.91
CA ASN A 606 19.51 -2.10 -21.18
C ASN A 606 19.63 -3.64 -21.14
N LEU A 607 20.11 -4.23 -20.05
CA LEU A 607 20.43 -5.67 -19.98
C LEU A 607 19.20 -6.60 -20.01
N GLU A 608 18.06 -6.15 -19.48
CA GLU A 608 16.77 -6.85 -19.57
C GLU A 608 15.65 -5.90 -20.03
N ARG A 609 15.96 -5.04 -21.01
CA ARG A 609 14.95 -4.21 -21.66
C ARG A 609 14.15 -5.02 -22.68
N THR A 610 12.84 -5.09 -22.52
CA THR A 610 11.94 -5.45 -23.63
C THR A 610 11.94 -4.30 -24.64
N PHE A 611 12.80 -4.40 -25.66
CA PHE A 611 12.52 -3.81 -26.96
C PHE A 611 11.26 -4.49 -27.51
N SER A 612 10.10 -3.86 -27.31
CA SER A 612 8.92 -4.17 -28.10
C SER A 612 9.03 -3.35 -29.39
N PRO A 613 9.17 -3.97 -30.57
CA PRO A 613 9.38 -3.24 -31.82
C PRO A 613 8.10 -2.55 -32.31
N SER A 614 6.92 -2.91 -31.79
CA SER A 614 5.64 -2.32 -32.15
C SER A 614 5.28 -1.15 -31.23
N THR A 615 5.27 0.06 -31.78
CA THR A 615 4.78 1.32 -31.16
C THR A 615 3.28 1.34 -30.86
N HIS A 616 2.59 0.19 -30.98
CA HIS A 616 1.14 0.05 -31.00
C HIS A 616 0.62 -1.15 -30.16
N LYS A 617 1.46 -1.84 -29.38
CA LYS A 617 0.95 -2.91 -28.51
C LYS A 617 0.21 -2.29 -27.31
N THR A 618 -1.06 -2.64 -27.17
CA THR A 618 -2.00 -2.11 -26.15
C THR A 618 -2.63 -3.19 -25.28
N VAL A 619 -2.21 -4.46 -25.42
CA VAL A 619 -2.75 -5.60 -24.66
C VAL A 619 -1.61 -6.56 -24.32
N TRP A 620 -1.59 -7.06 -23.08
CA TRP A 620 -0.73 -8.15 -22.62
C TRP A 620 -1.50 -9.06 -21.66
N LEU A 621 -1.19 -10.35 -21.66
CA LEU A 621 -1.77 -11.36 -20.77
C LEU A 621 -0.68 -12.24 -20.16
N PHE A 622 -0.72 -12.44 -18.84
CA PHE A 622 0.24 -13.29 -18.13
C PHE A 622 -0.48 -14.29 -17.22
N ASN A 623 0.06 -15.50 -17.10
CA ASN A 623 -0.26 -16.40 -15.99
C ASN A 623 0.72 -16.12 -14.84
N ILE A 624 0.28 -15.36 -13.83
CA ILE A 624 1.11 -14.86 -12.73
C ILE A 624 1.51 -15.97 -11.75
N THR A 625 0.77 -17.08 -11.70
CA THR A 625 1.11 -18.23 -10.86
C THR A 625 2.28 -19.03 -11.46
N ALA A 626 2.34 -19.17 -12.79
CA ALA A 626 3.46 -19.77 -13.50
C ALA A 626 4.64 -18.79 -13.67
N ASP A 627 4.37 -17.59 -14.16
CA ASP A 627 5.31 -16.51 -14.47
C ASP A 627 5.01 -15.24 -13.64
N PRO A 628 5.38 -15.23 -12.35
CA PRO A 628 5.19 -14.07 -11.46
C PRO A 628 6.09 -12.89 -11.79
N CYS A 629 6.84 -12.93 -12.90
CA CYS A 629 7.73 -11.87 -13.35
C CYS A 629 7.34 -11.33 -14.73
N GLU A 630 6.18 -11.70 -15.29
CA GLU A 630 5.60 -11.15 -16.52
C GLU A 630 6.55 -11.25 -17.74
N ARG A 631 7.33 -12.34 -17.83
CA ARG A 631 8.38 -12.57 -18.84
C ARG A 631 7.83 -13.00 -20.19
N HIS A 632 6.77 -13.81 -20.21
CA HIS A 632 6.16 -14.37 -21.40
C HIS A 632 4.71 -13.88 -21.52
N ASP A 633 4.45 -13.00 -22.48
CA ASP A 633 3.10 -12.57 -22.83
C ASP A 633 2.41 -13.70 -23.60
N LEU A 634 1.15 -13.95 -23.25
CA LEU A 634 0.33 -15.08 -23.70
C LEU A 634 -0.95 -14.62 -24.43
N ALA A 635 -1.09 -13.32 -24.71
CA ALA A 635 -2.32 -12.72 -25.24
C ALA A 635 -2.71 -13.28 -26.62
N GLU A 636 -1.74 -13.42 -27.52
CA GLU A 636 -1.93 -13.93 -28.88
C GLU A 636 -2.29 -15.43 -28.88
N GLN A 637 -1.77 -16.18 -27.91
CA GLN A 637 -2.00 -17.62 -27.76
C GLN A 637 -3.30 -17.95 -27.00
N ASN A 638 -3.88 -16.97 -26.27
CA ASN A 638 -5.08 -17.17 -25.45
C ASN A 638 -6.16 -16.10 -25.70
N PRO A 639 -6.60 -15.87 -26.94
CA PRO A 639 -7.54 -14.79 -27.29
C PRO A 639 -8.94 -14.95 -26.68
N HIS A 640 -9.29 -16.14 -26.18
CA HIS A 640 -10.51 -16.38 -25.41
C HIS A 640 -10.38 -15.85 -23.96
N VAL A 641 -9.22 -16.04 -23.31
CA VAL A 641 -8.93 -15.45 -21.99
C VAL A 641 -8.88 -13.93 -22.09
N VAL A 642 -8.23 -13.39 -23.14
CA VAL A 642 -8.19 -11.94 -23.40
C VAL A 642 -9.61 -11.38 -23.50
N ARG A 643 -10.47 -11.95 -24.35
CA ARG A 643 -11.88 -11.50 -24.48
C ARG A 643 -12.64 -11.54 -23.16
N ARG A 644 -12.51 -12.61 -22.36
CA ARG A 644 -13.15 -12.72 -21.04
C ARG A 644 -12.68 -11.65 -20.06
N LEU A 645 -11.39 -11.33 -20.03
CA LEU A 645 -10.83 -10.32 -19.11
C LEU A 645 -11.11 -8.88 -19.58
N LEU A 646 -11.20 -8.63 -20.88
CA LEU A 646 -11.70 -7.37 -21.44
C LEU A 646 -13.18 -7.15 -21.05
N ALA A 647 -14.01 -8.20 -21.07
CA ALA A 647 -15.40 -8.12 -20.61
C ALA A 647 -15.52 -7.82 -19.10
N ARG A 648 -14.64 -8.40 -18.24
CA ARG A 648 -14.58 -8.02 -16.81
C ARG A 648 -14.14 -6.56 -16.62
N LEU A 649 -13.19 -6.04 -17.41
CA LEU A 649 -12.83 -4.61 -17.39
C LEU A 649 -14.01 -3.71 -17.79
N ALA A 650 -14.76 -4.08 -18.83
CA ALA A 650 -15.94 -3.34 -19.27
C ALA A 650 -17.02 -3.29 -18.18
N HIS A 651 -17.28 -4.42 -17.51
CA HIS A 651 -18.19 -4.50 -16.36
C HIS A 651 -17.74 -3.62 -15.18
N TYR A 652 -16.46 -3.69 -14.77
CA TYR A 652 -15.92 -2.79 -13.74
C TYR A 652 -15.98 -1.30 -14.12
N ASN A 653 -15.95 -0.97 -15.41
CA ASN A 653 -16.14 0.40 -15.89
C ASN A 653 -17.61 0.85 -15.92
N GLN A 654 -18.58 -0.07 -15.86
CA GLN A 654 -20.00 0.26 -15.71
C GLN A 654 -20.35 0.71 -14.29
N THR A 655 -19.62 0.23 -13.27
CA THR A 655 -19.78 0.66 -11.86
C THR A 655 -18.93 1.89 -11.52
N ALA A 656 -18.09 2.37 -12.42
CA ALA A 656 -17.10 3.41 -12.14
C ALA A 656 -17.70 4.82 -12.06
N VAL A 657 -17.45 5.52 -10.95
CA VAL A 657 -17.74 6.96 -10.81
C VAL A 657 -16.75 7.80 -11.65
N PRO A 658 -17.14 8.99 -12.15
CA PRO A 658 -16.24 9.85 -12.92
C PRO A 658 -14.96 10.20 -12.16
N VAL A 659 -13.83 10.24 -12.88
CA VAL A 659 -12.53 10.63 -12.31
C VAL A 659 -12.58 12.08 -11.78
N TYR A 660 -12.28 12.25 -10.50
CA TYR A 660 -12.23 13.55 -9.83
C TYR A 660 -10.77 14.00 -9.68
N PHE A 661 -10.30 14.81 -10.63
CA PHE A 661 -8.94 15.36 -10.62
C PHE A 661 -8.97 16.88 -10.91
N PRO A 662 -9.35 17.71 -9.90
CA PRO A 662 -9.50 19.15 -10.08
C PRO A 662 -8.15 19.85 -10.35
N PRO A 663 -8.16 21.06 -10.93
CA PRO A 663 -6.97 21.90 -11.02
C PRO A 663 -6.48 22.34 -9.63
N ASP A 664 -5.31 22.96 -9.59
CA ASP A 664 -4.74 23.48 -8.34
C ASP A 664 -5.41 24.80 -7.93
N ASP A 665 -5.75 24.94 -6.65
CA ASP A 665 -6.27 26.16 -6.05
C ASP A 665 -5.13 27.06 -5.57
N PRO A 666 -5.00 28.31 -6.07
CA PRO A 666 -4.00 29.27 -5.57
C PRO A 666 -4.21 29.74 -4.12
N ARG A 667 -5.39 29.48 -3.52
CA ARG A 667 -5.65 29.76 -2.09
C ARG A 667 -4.89 28.82 -1.16
N ALA A 668 -4.48 27.65 -1.64
CA ALA A 668 -3.70 26.64 -0.90
C ALA A 668 -2.22 27.02 -0.66
N ASP A 669 -1.78 28.20 -1.09
CA ASP A 669 -0.40 28.66 -0.92
C ASP A 669 -0.02 28.82 0.57
N PRO A 670 0.97 28.06 1.09
CA PRO A 670 1.40 28.16 2.50
C PRO A 670 1.84 29.56 2.92
N GLY A 671 2.27 30.42 1.99
CA GLY A 671 2.58 31.82 2.26
C GLY A 671 1.38 32.64 2.76
N ARG A 672 0.15 32.16 2.54
CA ARG A 672 -1.10 32.73 3.08
C ARG A 672 -1.46 32.20 4.48
N HIS A 673 -0.84 31.09 4.88
CA HIS A 673 -1.23 30.26 6.03
C HIS A 673 -0.09 30.09 7.04
N GLY A 674 0.60 31.19 7.37
CA GLY A 674 1.72 31.18 8.32
C GLY A 674 2.93 30.33 7.91
N GLY A 675 3.04 29.94 6.64
CA GLY A 675 4.08 29.05 6.13
C GLY A 675 3.79 27.55 6.27
N ALA A 676 2.57 27.15 6.62
CA ALA A 676 2.18 25.74 6.79
C ALA A 676 1.18 25.25 5.73
N TRP A 677 1.12 23.94 5.49
CA TRP A 677 0.06 23.29 4.70
C TRP A 677 -1.12 22.96 5.62
N VAL A 678 -2.25 23.66 5.46
CA VAL A 678 -3.47 23.54 6.29
C VAL A 678 -4.71 23.57 5.40
N PRO A 679 -5.91 23.20 5.90
CA PRO A 679 -7.17 23.49 5.22
C PRO A 679 -7.30 24.97 4.84
N TRP A 680 -7.83 25.24 3.64
CA TRP A 680 -7.96 26.60 3.09
C TRP A 680 -9.37 26.91 2.55
N VAL A 681 -10.30 25.96 2.69
CA VAL A 681 -11.72 26.09 2.39
C VAL A 681 -12.49 25.78 3.67
N GLU A 682 -13.35 26.69 4.09
CA GLU A 682 -14.19 26.51 5.27
C GLU A 682 -15.37 25.57 5.00
N GLU A 683 -16.06 25.16 6.07
CA GLU A 683 -17.21 24.28 5.98
C GLU A 683 -18.46 25.07 5.53
N GLY A 684 -19.34 24.45 4.74
CA GLY A 684 -20.36 25.15 3.94
C GLY A 684 -19.83 25.87 2.68
N GLU A 685 -18.62 26.42 2.69
CA GLU A 685 -18.05 27.06 1.49
C GLU A 685 -17.78 26.04 0.37
N GLY A 686 -18.58 26.11 -0.68
CA GLY A 686 -18.37 25.34 -1.91
C GLY A 686 -18.80 23.88 -1.84
N GLU A 687 -19.80 23.52 -1.04
CA GLU A 687 -20.41 22.17 -1.14
C GLU A 687 -20.98 21.94 -2.55
N GLY A 688 -21.51 22.99 -3.18
CA GLY A 688 -21.84 23.01 -4.62
C GLY A 688 -20.63 22.95 -5.57
N GLU A 689 -19.40 23.26 -5.13
CA GLU A 689 -18.19 23.18 -5.97
C GLU A 689 -17.72 21.73 -6.20
N GLU A 690 -18.05 20.76 -5.33
CA GLU A 690 -17.79 19.35 -5.65
C GLU A 690 -18.63 18.89 -6.85
N GLY A 691 -19.84 19.44 -7.01
CA GLY A 691 -20.67 19.29 -8.20
C GLY A 691 -20.07 19.93 -9.46
N LYS A 692 -19.39 21.09 -9.32
CA LYS A 692 -18.73 21.84 -10.41
C LYS A 692 -17.63 21.04 -11.11
N TYR A 693 -16.95 20.14 -10.39
CA TYR A 693 -15.91 19.27 -10.96
C TYR A 693 -16.41 17.83 -11.26
N ARG A 694 -17.59 17.44 -10.76
CA ARG A 694 -18.24 16.15 -11.04
C ARG A 694 -18.52 16.01 -12.54
N GLY A 695 -17.73 15.18 -13.23
CA GLY A 695 -17.87 14.95 -14.68
C GLY A 695 -17.11 15.94 -15.57
N VAL A 696 -16.04 16.60 -15.08
CA VAL A 696 -15.14 17.48 -15.88
C VAL A 696 -14.24 16.72 -16.89
N TYR A 697 -14.73 15.57 -17.38
CA TYR A 697 -14.29 14.97 -18.64
C TYR A 697 -15.47 14.62 -19.55
N LYS A 698 -16.22 15.63 -20.00
CA LYS A 698 -17.17 15.49 -21.11
C LYS A 698 -16.40 14.98 -22.35
N LYS A 699 -16.64 13.70 -22.69
CA LYS A 699 -16.07 12.99 -23.85
C LYS A 699 -16.20 13.88 -25.09
N SER A 700 -15.08 14.25 -25.70
CA SER A 700 -15.01 15.30 -26.73
C SER A 700 -15.71 14.89 -28.03
N ARG A 701 -17.03 15.10 -28.12
CA ARG A 701 -17.74 15.13 -29.40
C ARG A 701 -17.12 16.21 -30.31
N ASN A 702 -17.01 15.89 -31.59
CA ASN A 702 -16.20 16.61 -32.58
C ASN A 702 -16.34 18.14 -32.53
N SER A 703 -15.21 18.82 -32.69
CA SER A 703 -15.07 20.26 -32.52
C SER A 703 -15.84 21.06 -33.58
N ARG A 704 -16.98 21.65 -33.19
CA ARG A 704 -17.54 22.80 -33.93
C ARG A 704 -16.48 23.91 -33.97
N LYS A 705 -16.21 24.43 -35.18
CA LYS A 705 -15.12 25.38 -35.47
C LYS A 705 -15.16 26.63 -34.57
N ARG A 706 -14.31 26.71 -33.53
CA ARG A 706 -14.09 27.95 -32.78
C ARG A 706 -13.33 28.96 -33.64
N LYS A 707 -13.94 30.13 -33.90
CA LYS A 707 -13.28 31.27 -34.56
C LYS A 707 -12.10 31.75 -33.69
N LYS A 708 -10.95 32.04 -34.31
CA LYS A 708 -9.76 32.56 -33.60
C LYS A 708 -10.03 33.98 -33.08
N PRO A 709 -9.56 34.35 -31.87
CA PRO A 709 -9.62 35.74 -31.41
C PRO A 709 -8.68 36.63 -32.25
N ARG A 710 -9.11 37.85 -32.56
CA ARG A 710 -8.31 38.85 -33.28
C ARG A 710 -7.28 39.48 -32.34
N CYS A 711 -6.01 39.08 -32.45
CA CYS A 711 -4.91 39.74 -31.74
C CYS A 711 -4.65 41.14 -32.33
N GLN A 712 -4.94 42.22 -31.59
CA GLN A 712 -4.69 43.59 -32.09
C GLN A 712 -3.20 43.93 -32.18
N LEU A 713 -2.35 43.35 -31.31
CA LEU A 713 -0.89 43.54 -31.35
C LEU A 713 -0.22 43.02 -32.63
N CYS A 714 -0.86 42.12 -33.39
CA CYS A 714 -0.33 41.66 -34.67
C CYS A 714 -0.35 42.74 -35.78
N LYS A 715 -1.07 43.87 -35.61
CA LYS A 715 -1.07 44.96 -36.59
C LYS A 715 0.20 45.82 -36.57
N LEU A 716 0.88 45.96 -35.43
CA LEU A 716 2.06 46.83 -35.30
C LEU A 716 3.27 46.29 -36.07
N ASN A 717 3.55 44.99 -36.00
CA ASN A 717 4.65 44.39 -36.77
C ASN A 717 4.41 44.42 -38.29
N ALA A 718 3.15 44.44 -38.73
CA ALA A 718 2.79 44.62 -40.14
C ALA A 718 2.91 46.08 -40.63
N PHE A 719 2.89 47.06 -39.71
CA PHE A 719 3.08 48.47 -40.02
C PHE A 719 4.57 48.78 -40.28
N PHE A 720 5.45 48.39 -39.36
CA PHE A 720 6.89 48.65 -39.50
C PHE A 720 7.56 47.87 -40.65
N LEU A 721 7.09 46.67 -41.00
CA LEU A 721 7.58 45.98 -42.21
C LEU A 721 7.23 46.69 -43.53
N LYS A 722 6.26 47.61 -43.52
CA LYS A 722 5.79 48.33 -44.73
C LYS A 722 6.46 49.69 -44.95
N LEU A 723 7.34 50.13 -44.04
CA LEU A 723 8.13 51.35 -44.16
C LEU A 723 9.50 51.11 -44.82
N ASN A 724 10.12 49.94 -44.60
CA ASN A 724 11.45 49.63 -45.15
C ASN A 724 11.47 49.20 -46.63
N THR A 725 10.33 49.15 -47.31
CA THR A 725 10.22 48.79 -48.74
C THR A 725 9.92 49.98 -49.66
N ARG A 726 10.12 51.23 -49.20
CA ARG A 726 9.88 52.45 -49.99
C ARG A 726 10.98 53.52 -49.93
N MET A 727 12.24 53.12 -49.68
CA MET A 727 13.43 53.99 -49.76
C MET A 727 14.57 53.41 -50.64
N MET A 728 14.23 52.68 -51.70
CA MET A 728 15.18 52.27 -52.76
C MET A 728 14.52 52.41 -54.13
N SER A 729 14.25 53.65 -54.53
CA SER A 729 13.89 54.01 -55.91
C SER A 729 14.07 55.52 -56.13
N ASN A 730 15.27 55.92 -56.58
CA ASN A 730 15.48 56.79 -57.75
C ASN A 730 16.91 57.35 -57.78
N ARG A 731 17.63 57.02 -58.88
CA ARG A 731 18.77 57.76 -59.45
C ARG A 731 20.06 57.81 -58.59
N ILE A 732 21.23 58.01 -59.19
CA ILE A 732 21.57 58.09 -60.63
C ILE A 732 22.13 56.75 -61.10
#